data_AF-A0AAD1T6G6-F1
#
_entry.id   AF-A0AAD1T6G6-F1
#
_cell.length_a   1.000
_cell.length_b   1.000
_cell.length_c   1.000
_cell.angle_alpha   90.00
_cell.angle_beta   90.00
_cell.angle_gamma   90.00
#
_symmetry.space_group_name_H-M   'P 1'
#
loop_
_entity.id
_entity.type
_entity.pdbx_description
1 polymer ?
#
loop_
_entity_poly.entity_id
_entity_poly.type
_entity_poly.pdbx_seq_one_letter_code
_entity_poly.pdbx_strand_id
1 'polypeptide(L)'
;SLPVPAGLLLSWTSLSVLISLATMMCYAEDTCPDVKLIGVGESDKLAILRGCPGIPGTQGIQGVHGPAGPKGEKGSPGIPGKIGPTGVKGDKGSPGAQGSQGDKGNPGVPAPGTAQNCKELLDYGASLSGWYTVYTSNGLPLTVYCDMETDGGGWIVFQRRMDGSVDFFQDWNSYKRGFGHQASEFWLGNDHIHQLTSTGTYDLRFDLMDFENNRTYATYSNFKITGENLNYTLSLGSFTGGTAGDSFSVHRNTQFSTKDRDNDLHTTGSCANSYKGAWWYILCHYSNLNGLYLRGDHNSYANGENYESTMFSQVAYKPPPLSAQSTPTHRSRGPHPPHRDVKLIGVGESDKLAILRGCPGIPGTQGIQGVQGPAGLKGEKGSSGIPGKIGPTGVKGDKGAPGAQGPKGNKGDPGVPAHGTAQNCKELLDYGASLSGWYTVYTSNGLPLTVYCDMETDGGGWLVFQRRMDGSVDFFRDWNSYKRGFGHQASEFWLGNDHIHQLTSTGTYELRFDLTDFENLLTYATYSNFKITGENLNYTLSLGKFTGGSAGDSLYSHRNTAFSTKDRDNDRRVVGSCANIYKGAWWYTECHVSNLNGLYLRGNHSSFANGVNWRSGRGYNYSYKISEMKIRPQSEE
;
A
#
# COMPACT_ATOMS: atom_id res chain seq x y z
N SER A 1 -9.50 70.06 -45.16
CA SER A 1 -10.15 71.15 -44.41
C SER A 1 -9.49 71.27 -43.04
N LEU A 2 -9.35 72.49 -42.53
CA LEU A 2 -8.94 72.82 -41.15
C LEU A 2 -10.20 72.87 -40.23
N PRO A 3 -10.09 72.97 -38.87
CA PRO A 3 -9.09 72.42 -37.94
C PRO A 3 -9.73 71.88 -36.61
N VAL A 4 -8.94 71.83 -35.54
CA VAL A 4 -9.26 71.65 -34.09
C VAL A 4 -8.57 72.81 -33.31
N PRO A 5 -8.70 73.05 -31.96
CA PRO A 5 -9.18 72.20 -30.86
C PRO A 5 -9.99 72.92 -29.73
N ALA A 6 -10.02 72.31 -28.53
CA ALA A 6 -10.30 72.90 -27.18
C ALA A 6 -11.76 73.23 -26.80
N GLY A 7 -12.13 73.41 -25.52
CA GLY A 7 -11.40 73.15 -24.25
C GLY A 7 -11.35 74.34 -23.26
N LEU A 8 -11.80 74.14 -22.01
CA LEU A 8 -11.73 75.07 -20.86
C LEU A 8 -11.98 74.30 -19.53
N LEU A 9 -11.71 74.81 -18.31
CA LEU A 9 -10.51 75.40 -17.68
C LEU A 9 -10.92 76.02 -16.31
N LEU A 10 -10.22 75.69 -15.21
CA LEU A 10 -10.04 76.51 -13.97
C LEU A 10 -11.31 76.89 -13.14
N SER A 11 -11.24 77.54 -11.96
CA SER A 11 -10.47 77.20 -10.73
C SER A 11 -10.91 78.01 -9.48
N TRP A 12 -11.10 77.33 -8.33
CA TRP A 12 -10.66 77.72 -6.95
C TRP A 12 -11.25 78.94 -6.17
N THR A 13 -11.18 78.82 -4.82
CA THR A 13 -11.35 79.85 -3.73
C THR A 13 -12.75 80.44 -3.45
N SER A 14 -13.17 80.79 -2.21
CA SER A 14 -12.60 80.58 -0.85
C SER A 14 -13.59 80.91 0.32
N LEU A 15 -13.39 80.27 1.50
CA LEU A 15 -13.85 80.64 2.87
C LEU A 15 -15.39 80.69 3.13
N SER A 16 -15.97 80.51 4.33
CA SER A 16 -15.53 80.36 5.75
C SER A 16 -16.75 79.89 6.62
N VAL A 17 -16.73 79.45 7.90
CA VAL A 17 -15.76 78.79 8.84
C VAL A 17 -16.47 78.51 10.21
N LEU A 18 -15.96 77.59 11.06
CA LEU A 18 -16.40 77.24 12.46
C LEU A 18 -17.75 76.45 12.56
N ILE A 19 -18.07 75.60 13.55
CA ILE A 19 -17.45 74.98 14.77
C ILE A 19 -18.38 73.78 15.14
N SER A 20 -18.06 72.67 15.82
CA SER A 20 -16.86 71.86 16.17
C SER A 20 -17.38 70.50 16.72
N LEU A 21 -16.63 69.50 17.22
CA LEU A 21 -15.31 68.89 16.97
C LEU A 21 -14.91 68.11 18.25
N ALA A 22 -15.08 66.78 18.27
CA ALA A 22 -14.46 65.88 19.26
C ALA A 22 -14.10 64.55 18.57
N THR A 23 -12.84 64.11 18.70
CA THR A 23 -12.24 63.08 17.83
C THR A 23 -12.00 61.76 18.55
N MET A 24 -12.18 60.64 17.82
CA MET A 24 -11.34 59.46 18.03
C MET A 24 -11.04 58.77 16.69
N MET A 25 -9.92 59.16 16.07
CA MET A 25 -9.26 58.31 15.08
C MET A 25 -8.24 57.43 15.82
N CYS A 26 -8.42 56.12 15.76
CA CYS A 26 -7.29 55.20 15.94
C CYS A 26 -6.68 54.94 14.57
N TYR A 27 -5.44 55.39 14.40
CA TYR A 27 -4.57 54.81 13.38
C TYR A 27 -4.34 53.33 13.73
N ALA A 28 -4.43 52.46 12.75
CA ALA A 28 -3.71 51.19 12.76
C ALA A 28 -2.48 51.40 11.86
N GLU A 29 -1.28 51.24 12.41
CA GLU A 29 -0.04 51.47 11.67
C GLU A 29 0.24 50.32 10.70
N ASP A 30 0.74 50.65 9.50
CA ASP A 30 1.25 49.67 8.55
C ASP A 30 2.54 49.02 9.09
N THR A 31 2.40 47.90 9.80
CA THR A 31 3.55 47.08 10.26
C THR A 31 3.53 45.67 9.70
N CYS A 32 3.26 45.54 8.41
CA CYS A 32 3.67 44.37 7.61
C CYS A 32 5.13 44.59 7.16
N PRO A 33 6.12 43.82 7.64
CA PRO A 33 7.50 43.95 7.17
C PRO A 33 7.65 43.42 5.74
N ASP A 34 8.35 44.17 4.89
CA ASP A 34 8.57 43.84 3.48
C ASP A 34 9.17 42.45 3.24
N VAL A 35 8.57 41.67 2.34
CA VAL A 35 9.14 40.43 1.82
C VAL A 35 10.20 40.77 0.77
N LYS A 36 11.44 40.94 1.22
CA LYS A 36 12.57 41.27 0.34
C LYS A 36 13.03 40.06 -0.47
N LEU A 37 12.57 39.98 -1.72
CA LEU A 37 13.04 39.00 -2.70
C LEU A 37 14.56 39.17 -2.98
N ILE A 38 15.30 38.08 -2.86
CA ILE A 38 16.66 37.92 -3.40
C ILE A 38 16.61 36.69 -4.30
N GLY A 39 16.71 36.90 -5.62
CA GLY A 39 16.68 35.82 -6.60
C GLY A 39 18.08 35.29 -6.91
N VAL A 40 18.26 33.97 -6.91
CA VAL A 40 19.43 33.27 -7.45
C VAL A 40 18.98 31.93 -8.04
N GLY A 41 19.30 31.68 -9.31
CA GLY A 41 19.14 30.37 -9.96
C GLY A 41 17.72 30.00 -10.38
N GLU A 42 17.63 29.05 -11.31
CA GLU A 42 16.37 28.50 -11.83
C GLU A 42 16.04 27.14 -11.17
N SER A 43 14.75 26.77 -11.22
CA SER A 43 14.17 25.52 -10.71
C SER A 43 14.49 25.14 -9.26
N ASP A 44 13.83 25.83 -8.32
CA ASP A 44 12.93 25.14 -7.36
C ASP A 44 11.99 26.13 -6.64
N LYS A 45 10.81 25.67 -6.19
CA LYS A 45 9.83 26.48 -5.44
C LYS A 45 9.32 25.76 -4.20
N LEU A 46 9.53 26.35 -3.03
CA LEU A 46 9.00 25.87 -1.76
C LEU A 46 8.10 26.95 -1.11
N ALA A 47 6.98 26.53 -0.51
CA ALA A 47 6.06 27.42 0.21
C ALA A 47 6.04 27.09 1.71
N ILE A 48 6.00 28.11 2.58
CA ILE A 48 5.93 27.96 4.04
C ILE A 48 4.83 28.86 4.59
N LEU A 49 3.85 28.27 5.27
CA LEU A 49 2.87 28.97 6.10
C LEU A 49 3.18 28.73 7.58
N ARG A 50 3.11 29.77 8.41
CA ARG A 50 3.39 29.69 9.85
C ARG A 50 2.32 30.43 10.66
N GLY A 51 1.66 29.71 11.56
CA GLY A 51 0.59 30.25 12.42
C GLY A 51 1.08 31.10 13.59
N CYS A 52 0.17 31.90 14.15
CA CYS A 52 0.44 32.89 15.20
C CYS A 52 0.61 32.29 16.62
N PRO A 53 1.27 32.99 17.56
CA PRO A 53 1.35 32.59 18.98
C PRO A 53 0.03 32.77 19.75
N GLY A 54 -0.10 32.08 20.89
CA GLY A 54 -1.20 32.26 21.84
C GLY A 54 -0.97 33.40 22.85
N ILE A 55 -2.06 33.88 23.46
CA ILE A 55 -2.08 35.06 24.35
C ILE A 55 -1.72 34.66 25.81
N PRO A 56 -0.92 35.45 26.56
CA PRO A 56 -0.66 35.22 27.99
C PRO A 56 -1.89 35.39 28.89
N GLY A 57 -1.90 34.69 30.03
CA GLY A 57 -2.93 34.83 31.07
C GLY A 57 -2.73 36.04 31.99
N THR A 58 -3.82 36.54 32.59
CA THR A 58 -3.84 37.76 33.42
C THR A 58 -3.47 37.52 34.89
N GLN A 59 -2.90 38.54 35.53
CA GLN A 59 -2.43 38.53 36.92
C GLN A 59 -3.58 38.64 37.95
N GLY A 60 -3.46 37.92 39.07
CA GLY A 60 -4.40 37.98 40.20
C GLY A 60 -4.14 39.15 41.16
N ILE A 61 -5.21 39.61 41.83
CA ILE A 61 -5.20 40.81 42.71
C ILE A 61 -4.97 40.49 44.20
N GLN A 62 -4.45 41.46 44.95
CA GLN A 62 -4.12 41.37 46.38
C GLN A 62 -5.32 41.72 47.28
N GLY A 63 -5.39 41.09 48.47
CA GLY A 63 -6.52 41.23 49.40
C GLY A 63 -6.42 42.38 50.43
N VAL A 64 -7.53 42.63 51.12
CA VAL A 64 -7.73 43.68 52.16
C VAL A 64 -7.89 43.10 53.58
N HIS A 65 -7.80 43.93 54.62
CA HIS A 65 -7.60 43.49 56.02
C HIS A 65 -8.40 44.27 57.08
N GLY A 66 -8.73 43.60 58.21
CA GLY A 66 -9.20 44.20 59.48
C GLY A 66 -10.72 44.17 59.72
N PRO A 67 -11.22 44.43 60.95
CA PRO A 67 -10.53 44.75 62.22
C PRO A 67 -10.70 43.65 63.30
N ALA A 68 -10.47 43.96 64.60
CA ALA A 68 -10.44 42.98 65.71
C ALA A 68 -11.24 43.40 66.97
N GLY A 69 -11.63 42.43 67.83
CA GLY A 69 -12.28 42.67 69.14
C GLY A 69 -12.88 41.39 69.80
N PRO A 70 -12.66 41.07 71.10
CA PRO A 70 -13.02 39.74 71.68
C PRO A 70 -14.02 39.74 72.87
N LYS A 71 -14.63 38.57 73.20
CA LYS A 71 -14.99 38.16 74.60
C LYS A 71 -15.44 36.68 74.79
N GLY A 72 -14.71 35.91 75.62
CA GLY A 72 -15.19 34.87 76.58
C GLY A 72 -15.87 33.56 76.11
N GLU A 73 -15.50 32.41 76.71
CA GLU A 73 -16.04 31.07 76.40
C GLU A 73 -17.11 30.55 77.39
N LYS A 74 -17.78 29.42 77.06
CA LYS A 74 -18.66 28.71 78.01
C LYS A 74 -18.81 27.18 77.80
N GLY A 75 -17.89 26.38 78.35
CA GLY A 75 -18.13 25.02 78.85
C GLY A 75 -18.37 23.85 77.86
N SER A 76 -17.78 22.69 78.15
CA SER A 76 -17.83 21.48 77.31
C SER A 76 -19.03 20.55 77.59
N PRO A 77 -19.70 20.00 76.55
CA PRO A 77 -20.62 18.85 76.66
C PRO A 77 -19.92 17.53 77.05
N GLY A 78 -20.72 16.49 77.35
CA GLY A 78 -20.29 15.26 78.02
C GLY A 78 -19.92 14.05 77.15
N ILE A 79 -19.75 12.91 77.83
CA ILE A 79 -19.20 11.64 77.32
C ILE A 79 -20.04 11.05 76.17
N PRO A 80 -19.43 10.53 75.08
CA PRO A 80 -20.18 9.91 73.97
C PRO A 80 -21.08 8.73 74.37
N GLY A 81 -22.26 8.66 73.74
CA GLY A 81 -23.14 7.50 73.82
C GLY A 81 -22.55 6.29 73.07
N LYS A 82 -22.90 5.07 73.52
CA LYS A 82 -22.41 3.83 72.91
C LYS A 82 -22.89 3.69 71.47
N ILE A 83 -21.98 3.30 70.57
CA ILE A 83 -22.28 3.00 69.16
C ILE A 83 -23.22 1.80 69.09
N GLY A 84 -24.36 1.95 68.41
CA GLY A 84 -25.21 0.82 68.02
C GLY A 84 -24.55 0.01 66.89
N PRO A 85 -24.72 -1.32 66.83
CA PRO A 85 -24.01 -2.16 65.88
C PRO A 85 -24.34 -1.77 64.43
N THR A 86 -23.29 -1.60 63.63
CA THR A 86 -23.40 -1.33 62.19
C THR A 86 -24.21 -2.44 61.52
N GLY A 87 -25.29 -2.08 60.81
CA GLY A 87 -26.07 -3.03 60.03
C GLY A 87 -25.20 -3.74 59.00
N VAL A 88 -25.34 -5.08 58.91
CA VAL A 88 -24.53 -5.89 57.97
C VAL A 88 -24.72 -5.40 56.54
N LYS A 89 -23.59 -5.05 55.91
CA LYS A 89 -23.55 -4.69 54.49
C LYS A 89 -23.85 -5.95 53.69
N GLY A 90 -25.00 -5.99 53.03
CA GLY A 90 -25.40 -7.12 52.19
C GLY A 90 -24.32 -7.49 51.17
N ASP A 91 -24.11 -8.78 50.99
CA ASP A 91 -22.99 -9.32 50.20
C ASP A 91 -23.00 -8.82 48.76
N LYS A 92 -21.81 -8.55 48.24
CA LYS A 92 -21.64 -8.20 46.83
C LYS A 92 -21.92 -9.45 46.00
N GLY A 93 -23.03 -9.44 45.26
CA GLY A 93 -23.39 -10.51 44.33
C GLY A 93 -22.20 -10.91 43.45
N SER A 94 -22.02 -12.22 43.27
CA SER A 94 -20.92 -12.78 42.49
C SER A 94 -20.93 -12.23 41.06
N PRO A 95 -19.77 -11.93 40.46
CA PRO A 95 -19.69 -11.62 39.04
C PRO A 95 -20.33 -12.74 38.22
N GLY A 96 -21.12 -12.39 37.21
CA GLY A 96 -21.64 -13.37 36.24
C GLY A 96 -20.49 -14.11 35.57
N ALA A 97 -20.71 -15.39 35.25
CA ALA A 97 -19.70 -16.21 34.61
C ALA A 97 -19.19 -15.54 33.33
N GLN A 98 -17.87 -15.39 33.21
CA GLN A 98 -17.24 -14.87 32.01
C GLN A 98 -17.57 -15.81 30.84
N GLY A 99 -18.19 -15.27 29.78
CA GLY A 99 -18.50 -16.03 28.58
C GLY A 99 -17.24 -16.68 28.01
N SER A 100 -17.37 -17.88 27.46
CA SER A 100 -16.30 -18.56 26.75
C SER A 100 -15.68 -17.63 25.72
N GLN A 101 -14.36 -17.41 25.83
CA GLN A 101 -13.61 -16.68 24.82
C GLN A 101 -13.84 -17.37 23.47
N GLY A 102 -14.47 -16.67 22.52
CA GLY A 102 -14.70 -17.19 21.19
C GLY A 102 -13.37 -17.53 20.51
N ASP A 103 -13.44 -18.44 19.52
CA ASP A 103 -12.26 -18.85 18.76
C ASP A 103 -11.48 -17.63 18.27
N LYS A 104 -10.15 -17.72 18.35
CA LYS A 104 -9.27 -16.64 17.91
C LYS A 104 -9.54 -16.38 16.42
N GLY A 105 -10.25 -15.28 16.14
CA GLY A 105 -10.58 -14.88 14.78
C GLY A 105 -9.33 -14.86 13.91
N ASN A 106 -9.52 -15.17 12.63
CA ASN A 106 -8.47 -15.08 11.61
C ASN A 106 -7.72 -13.74 11.75
N PRO A 107 -6.39 -13.70 11.51
CA PRO A 107 -5.61 -12.47 11.58
C PRO A 107 -6.36 -11.33 10.88
N GLY A 108 -6.68 -10.28 11.63
CA GLY A 108 -7.55 -9.21 11.13
C GLY A 108 -6.98 -8.64 9.85
N VAL A 109 -7.84 -8.46 8.84
CA VAL A 109 -7.45 -7.96 7.50
C VAL A 109 -6.51 -6.77 7.67
N PRO A 110 -5.24 -6.90 7.26
CA PRO A 110 -4.27 -5.85 7.46
C PRO A 110 -4.70 -4.55 6.77
N ALA A 111 -4.37 -3.41 7.37
CA ALA A 111 -4.82 -2.11 6.88
C ALA A 111 -4.33 -1.85 5.44
N PRO A 112 -5.02 -0.98 4.67
CA PRO A 112 -4.53 -0.48 3.39
C PRO A 112 -3.05 -0.06 3.46
N GLY A 113 -2.18 -0.81 2.78
CA GLY A 113 -0.74 -0.54 2.72
C GLY A 113 0.10 -1.11 3.87
N THR A 114 0.00 -2.42 4.15
CA THR A 114 0.88 -3.10 5.12
C THR A 114 1.73 -4.24 4.57
N ALA A 115 1.47 -4.72 3.35
CA ALA A 115 2.14 -5.90 2.80
C ALA A 115 3.66 -5.68 2.68
N GLN A 116 4.47 -6.47 3.38
CA GLN A 116 5.92 -6.24 3.49
C GLN A 116 6.73 -6.85 2.35
N ASN A 117 6.11 -7.71 1.54
CA ASN A 117 6.74 -8.46 0.47
C ASN A 117 5.70 -8.99 -0.54
N CYS A 118 6.19 -9.47 -1.69
CA CYS A 118 5.35 -10.04 -2.75
C CYS A 118 4.59 -11.31 -2.33
N LYS A 119 5.07 -12.07 -1.32
CA LYS A 119 4.38 -13.26 -0.83
C LYS A 119 3.13 -12.91 -0.02
N GLU A 120 3.17 -11.85 0.80
CA GLU A 120 1.99 -11.29 1.46
C GLU A 120 0.99 -10.70 0.46
N LEU A 121 1.47 -10.00 -0.58
CA LEU A 121 0.60 -9.52 -1.67
C LEU A 121 -0.13 -10.67 -2.37
N LEU A 122 0.58 -11.77 -2.68
CA LEU A 122 0.00 -12.98 -3.24
C LEU A 122 -1.03 -13.62 -2.31
N ASP A 123 -0.75 -13.68 -1.00
CA ASP A 123 -1.68 -14.19 0.02
C ASP A 123 -2.93 -13.30 0.20
N TYR A 124 -2.88 -12.03 -0.22
CA TYR A 124 -4.05 -11.14 -0.27
C TYR A 124 -4.78 -11.18 -1.62
N GLY A 125 -4.27 -11.91 -2.62
CA GLY A 125 -4.91 -12.14 -3.92
C GLY A 125 -4.14 -11.61 -5.14
N ALA A 126 -3.00 -10.94 -5.00
CA ALA A 126 -2.27 -10.40 -6.15
C ALA A 126 -1.65 -11.51 -7.02
N SER A 127 -2.22 -11.75 -8.20
CA SER A 127 -1.88 -12.88 -9.08
C SER A 127 -1.11 -12.53 -10.36
N LEU A 128 -0.97 -11.24 -10.70
CA LEU A 128 -0.28 -10.79 -11.91
C LEU A 128 1.15 -10.37 -11.60
N SER A 129 2.11 -10.76 -12.46
CA SER A 129 3.50 -10.32 -12.32
C SER A 129 3.66 -8.87 -12.80
N GLY A 130 4.36 -8.03 -12.05
CA GLY A 130 4.44 -6.59 -12.32
C GLY A 130 4.95 -5.77 -11.13
N TRP A 131 4.74 -4.45 -11.17
CA TRP A 131 5.21 -3.54 -10.13
C TRP A 131 4.14 -3.35 -9.03
N TYR A 132 4.56 -3.45 -7.78
CA TYR A 132 3.72 -3.28 -6.60
C TYR A 132 4.42 -2.40 -5.57
N THR A 133 3.65 -1.74 -4.71
CA THR A 133 4.19 -1.09 -3.51
C THR A 133 4.09 -2.04 -2.33
N VAL A 134 5.26 -2.41 -1.77
CA VAL A 134 5.37 -3.08 -0.48
C VAL A 134 5.76 -2.07 0.59
N TYR A 135 5.54 -2.40 1.86
CA TYR A 135 5.77 -1.50 2.99
C TYR A 135 6.87 -2.08 3.87
N THR A 136 8.01 -1.41 3.88
CA THR A 136 9.18 -1.83 4.64
C THR A 136 8.94 -1.74 6.15
N SER A 137 9.78 -2.38 6.96
CA SER A 137 9.55 -2.58 8.40
C SER A 137 9.46 -1.31 9.27
N ASN A 138 9.82 -0.14 8.72
CA ASN A 138 9.63 1.18 9.33
C ASN A 138 8.39 1.93 8.79
N GLY A 139 7.54 1.28 8.00
CA GLY A 139 6.32 1.83 7.40
C GLY A 139 6.50 2.60 6.10
N LEU A 140 7.72 2.67 5.53
CA LEU A 140 7.95 3.38 4.28
C LEU A 140 7.56 2.54 3.05
N PRO A 141 6.82 3.13 2.08
CA PRO A 141 6.49 2.45 0.83
C PRO A 141 7.75 2.27 -0.04
N LEU A 142 7.86 1.12 -0.68
CA LEU A 142 8.93 0.75 -1.60
C LEU A 142 8.32 0.03 -2.81
N THR A 143 8.62 0.54 -4.01
CA THR A 143 8.13 -0.04 -5.26
C THR A 143 9.05 -1.18 -5.70
N VAL A 144 8.52 -2.39 -5.81
CA VAL A 144 9.24 -3.62 -6.18
C VAL A 144 8.54 -4.32 -7.35
N TYR A 145 9.30 -5.07 -8.15
CA TYR A 145 8.70 -5.97 -9.14
C TYR A 145 8.42 -7.32 -8.45
N CYS A 146 7.17 -7.77 -8.50
CA CYS A 146 6.75 -9.08 -8.02
C CYS A 146 6.61 -10.06 -9.19
N ASP A 147 7.19 -11.25 -9.06
CA ASP A 147 6.85 -12.40 -9.88
C ASP A 147 5.85 -13.28 -9.11
N MET A 148 4.63 -13.38 -9.66
CA MET A 148 3.49 -14.13 -9.11
C MET A 148 3.21 -15.44 -9.85
N GLU A 149 3.90 -15.71 -10.98
CA GLU A 149 3.74 -16.96 -11.73
C GLU A 149 4.82 -17.99 -11.36
N THR A 150 6.09 -17.60 -11.32
CA THR A 150 7.21 -18.53 -11.22
C THR A 150 7.22 -19.26 -9.87
N ASP A 151 7.27 -20.60 -9.89
CA ASP A 151 7.36 -21.44 -8.68
C ASP A 151 6.30 -21.08 -7.60
N GLY A 152 5.05 -20.96 -8.02
CA GLY A 152 3.92 -20.58 -7.16
C GLY A 152 3.83 -19.09 -6.82
N GLY A 153 4.81 -18.28 -7.22
CA GLY A 153 4.82 -16.82 -7.09
C GLY A 153 5.31 -16.28 -5.74
N GLY A 154 5.11 -14.98 -5.55
CA GLY A 154 5.43 -14.24 -4.32
C GLY A 154 6.89 -13.77 -4.23
N TRP A 155 7.63 -13.77 -5.35
CA TRP A 155 9.04 -13.38 -5.38
C TRP A 155 9.23 -11.88 -5.58
N ILE A 156 10.07 -11.24 -4.77
CA ILE A 156 10.61 -9.90 -5.02
C ILE A 156 11.78 -10.03 -5.99
N VAL A 157 11.66 -9.50 -7.20
CA VAL A 157 12.77 -9.41 -8.16
C VAL A 157 13.62 -8.19 -7.84
N PHE A 158 14.94 -8.38 -7.72
CA PHE A 158 15.89 -7.30 -7.44
C PHE A 158 16.94 -7.07 -8.53
N GLN A 159 17.08 -8.02 -9.46
CA GLN A 159 17.89 -7.90 -10.67
C GLN A 159 17.08 -8.45 -11.84
N ARG A 160 17.13 -7.77 -12.98
CA ARG A 160 16.58 -8.24 -14.26
C ARG A 160 17.47 -7.81 -15.41
N ARG A 161 17.87 -8.76 -16.26
CA ARG A 161 18.47 -8.57 -17.60
C ARG A 161 17.58 -9.25 -18.64
N MET A 162 17.45 -8.66 -19.83
CA MET A 162 16.59 -9.19 -20.90
C MET A 162 16.89 -8.68 -22.32
N ASP A 163 17.65 -7.59 -22.49
CA ASP A 163 17.86 -6.96 -23.80
C ASP A 163 19.22 -6.27 -24.00
N GLY A 164 19.93 -5.95 -22.90
CA GLY A 164 21.16 -5.17 -22.87
C GLY A 164 20.94 -3.65 -22.87
N SER A 165 19.72 -3.17 -22.57
CA SER A 165 19.38 -1.74 -22.58
C SER A 165 20.00 -0.93 -21.44
N VAL A 166 20.49 -1.58 -20.38
CA VAL A 166 21.09 -0.92 -19.21
C VAL A 166 22.52 -1.42 -18.99
N ASP A 167 23.44 -0.47 -18.79
CA ASP A 167 24.80 -0.76 -18.37
C ASP A 167 24.83 -1.11 -16.87
N PHE A 168 25.38 -2.29 -16.54
CA PHE A 168 25.56 -2.76 -15.16
C PHE A 168 27.00 -2.55 -14.65
N PHE A 169 27.91 -1.97 -15.45
CA PHE A 169 29.22 -1.53 -14.97
C PHE A 169 29.11 -0.20 -14.22
N GLN A 170 28.30 -0.17 -13.15
CA GLN A 170 28.00 1.03 -12.35
C GLN A 170 28.84 1.17 -11.08
N ASP A 171 28.76 2.37 -10.49
CA ASP A 171 29.48 2.74 -9.28
C ASP A 171 28.74 2.33 -8.00
N TRP A 172 29.42 2.44 -6.86
CA TRP A 172 28.88 2.13 -5.53
C TRP A 172 27.58 2.89 -5.22
N ASN A 173 27.51 4.18 -5.54
CA ASN A 173 26.35 5.03 -5.22
C ASN A 173 25.13 4.72 -6.10
N SER A 174 25.35 4.16 -7.29
CA SER A 174 24.33 3.67 -8.19
C SER A 174 23.85 2.28 -7.74
N TYR A 175 24.76 1.36 -7.45
CA TYR A 175 24.42 0.04 -6.90
C TYR A 175 23.73 0.10 -5.53
N LYS A 176 24.07 1.10 -4.71
CA LYS A 176 23.41 1.40 -3.43
C LYS A 176 21.93 1.77 -3.60
N ARG A 177 21.64 2.75 -4.46
CA ARG A 177 20.29 3.33 -4.64
C ARG A 177 19.40 2.54 -5.59
N GLY A 178 19.98 1.79 -6.51
CA GLY A 178 19.30 1.15 -7.64
C GLY A 178 19.36 1.99 -8.91
N PHE A 179 19.17 1.33 -10.06
CA PHE A 179 19.24 1.93 -11.40
C PHE A 179 18.49 1.08 -12.43
N GLY A 180 18.25 1.63 -13.62
CA GLY A 180 17.57 0.98 -14.75
C GLY A 180 16.14 1.46 -14.96
N HIS A 181 15.32 0.66 -15.65
CA HIS A 181 13.98 1.04 -16.11
C HIS A 181 12.94 -0.02 -15.76
N GLN A 182 11.75 0.44 -15.31
CA GLN A 182 10.63 -0.44 -14.94
C GLN A 182 10.09 -1.31 -16.10
N ALA A 183 10.37 -0.93 -17.35
CA ALA A 183 9.92 -1.64 -18.54
C ALA A 183 10.96 -2.63 -19.11
N SER A 184 12.22 -2.62 -18.65
CA SER A 184 13.28 -3.51 -19.15
C SER A 184 14.19 -4.04 -18.02
N GLU A 185 15.44 -3.60 -17.96
CA GLU A 185 16.48 -4.07 -17.04
C GLU A 185 16.60 -3.14 -15.83
N PHE A 186 16.88 -3.71 -14.65
CA PHE A 186 17.10 -2.91 -13.45
C PHE A 186 17.90 -3.65 -12.36
N TRP A 187 18.46 -2.87 -11.45
CA TRP A 187 18.94 -3.29 -10.14
C TRP A 187 18.18 -2.51 -9.06
N LEU A 188 17.55 -3.20 -8.10
CA LEU A 188 16.67 -2.58 -7.09
C LEU A 188 17.40 -1.66 -6.10
N GLY A 189 18.70 -1.87 -5.89
CA GLY A 189 19.53 -1.10 -4.96
C GLY A 189 19.86 -1.87 -3.68
N ASN A 190 21.13 -1.86 -3.29
CA ASN A 190 21.63 -2.63 -2.15
C ASN A 190 21.02 -2.17 -0.81
N ASP A 191 20.69 -0.89 -0.64
CA ASP A 191 20.00 -0.42 0.56
C ASP A 191 18.60 -1.04 0.68
N HIS A 192 17.85 -1.12 -0.43
CA HIS A 192 16.53 -1.75 -0.48
C HIS A 192 16.59 -3.27 -0.27
N ILE A 193 17.55 -3.95 -0.92
CA ILE A 193 17.75 -5.40 -0.75
C ILE A 193 18.19 -5.72 0.69
N HIS A 194 19.04 -4.90 1.30
CA HIS A 194 19.40 -5.02 2.72
C HIS A 194 18.17 -4.82 3.61
N GLN A 195 17.42 -3.73 3.42
CA GLN A 195 16.26 -3.40 4.25
C GLN A 195 15.21 -4.51 4.20
N LEU A 196 14.87 -5.02 3.01
CA LEU A 196 13.90 -6.10 2.82
C LEU A 196 14.41 -7.44 3.35
N THR A 197 15.68 -7.81 3.13
CA THR A 197 16.24 -9.06 3.68
C THR A 197 16.62 -8.98 5.17
N SER A 198 16.52 -7.80 5.79
CA SER A 198 16.92 -7.61 7.20
C SER A 198 16.02 -8.35 8.19
N THR A 199 14.72 -8.49 7.89
CA THR A 199 13.67 -8.85 8.86
C THR A 199 13.24 -10.32 8.88
N GLY A 200 13.83 -11.19 8.05
CA GLY A 200 13.44 -12.59 7.97
C GLY A 200 14.53 -13.49 7.38
N THR A 201 14.16 -14.74 7.12
CA THR A 201 14.86 -15.62 6.18
C THR A 201 14.15 -15.57 4.83
N TYR A 202 14.91 -15.63 3.75
CA TYR A 202 14.37 -15.61 2.39
C TYR A 202 15.06 -16.71 1.57
N ASP A 203 14.30 -17.39 0.74
CA ASP A 203 14.85 -18.24 -0.31
C ASP A 203 15.17 -17.35 -1.52
N LEU A 204 16.32 -17.58 -2.15
CA LEU A 204 16.82 -16.88 -3.33
C LEU A 204 16.69 -17.79 -4.55
N ARG A 205 16.29 -17.21 -5.67
CA ARG A 205 16.13 -17.87 -6.95
C ARG A 205 16.80 -17.06 -8.07
N PHE A 206 17.46 -17.80 -8.94
CA PHE A 206 17.97 -17.36 -10.23
C PHE A 206 17.13 -18.05 -11.29
N ASP A 207 16.46 -17.28 -12.15
CA ASP A 207 15.82 -17.78 -13.37
C ASP A 207 16.62 -17.27 -14.58
N LEU A 208 17.05 -18.19 -15.43
CA LEU A 208 17.93 -17.96 -16.56
C LEU A 208 17.27 -18.43 -17.86
N MET A 209 17.56 -17.74 -18.95
CA MET A 209 17.22 -18.19 -20.31
C MET A 209 18.36 -17.88 -21.27
N ASP A 210 18.68 -18.83 -22.15
CA ASP A 210 19.65 -18.65 -23.23
C ASP A 210 19.04 -17.93 -24.45
N PHE A 211 19.78 -17.92 -25.57
CA PHE A 211 19.30 -17.33 -26.83
C PHE A 211 18.45 -18.28 -27.70
N GLU A 212 18.32 -19.56 -27.33
CA GLU A 212 17.42 -20.53 -27.97
C GLU A 212 16.05 -20.65 -27.26
N ASN A 213 15.89 -19.98 -26.12
CA ASN A 213 14.76 -20.01 -25.18
C ASN A 213 14.74 -21.24 -24.24
N ASN A 214 15.86 -21.97 -24.11
CA ASN A 214 16.03 -22.97 -23.05
C ASN A 214 16.07 -22.24 -21.70
N ARG A 215 15.32 -22.73 -20.71
CA ARG A 215 15.19 -22.11 -19.38
C ARG A 215 15.80 -22.98 -18.32
N THR A 216 16.71 -22.40 -17.54
CA THR A 216 17.33 -23.04 -16.39
C THR A 216 17.13 -22.20 -15.13
N TYR A 217 17.26 -22.81 -13.95
CA TYR A 217 17.12 -22.08 -12.69
C TYR A 217 17.99 -22.69 -11.59
N ALA A 218 18.28 -21.89 -10.55
CA ALA A 218 18.96 -22.33 -9.32
C ALA A 218 18.28 -21.69 -8.10
N THR A 219 18.12 -22.45 -7.02
CA THR A 219 17.55 -21.96 -5.76
C THR A 219 18.48 -22.19 -4.57
N TYR A 220 18.41 -21.28 -3.60
CA TYR A 220 19.22 -21.25 -2.39
C TYR A 220 18.38 -20.83 -1.19
N SER A 221 18.65 -21.39 -0.02
CA SER A 221 17.98 -20.99 1.23
C SER A 221 18.68 -19.80 1.90
N ASN A 222 18.01 -19.16 2.86
CA ASN A 222 18.59 -18.22 3.83
C ASN A 222 19.45 -17.08 3.25
N PHE A 223 19.01 -16.50 2.13
CA PHE A 223 19.61 -15.32 1.53
C PHE A 223 19.35 -14.05 2.35
N LYS A 224 20.41 -13.26 2.54
CA LYS A 224 20.40 -11.95 3.18
C LYS A 224 21.68 -11.19 2.84
N ILE A 225 21.62 -9.85 2.82
CA ILE A 225 22.84 -9.03 2.75
C ILE A 225 22.97 -8.14 3.99
N THR A 226 24.21 -7.80 4.37
CA THR A 226 24.47 -6.80 5.42
C THR A 226 24.28 -5.38 4.90
N GLY A 227 24.39 -4.37 5.78
CA GLY A 227 24.34 -2.96 5.36
C GLY A 227 25.67 -2.45 4.77
N GLU A 228 25.67 -1.20 4.31
CA GLU A 228 26.85 -0.54 3.74
C GLU A 228 28.07 -0.54 4.68
N ASN A 229 27.83 -0.43 5.99
CA ASN A 229 28.87 -0.47 7.03
C ASN A 229 29.62 -1.81 7.12
N LEU A 230 29.14 -2.84 6.42
CA LEU A 230 29.75 -4.15 6.25
C LEU A 230 29.84 -4.51 4.75
N ASN A 231 29.98 -3.51 3.86
CA ASN A 231 30.17 -3.68 2.42
C ASN A 231 29.13 -4.61 1.73
N TYR A 232 27.89 -4.65 2.24
CA TYR A 232 26.81 -5.53 1.75
C TYR A 232 27.20 -7.02 1.63
N THR A 233 27.99 -7.55 2.58
CA THR A 233 28.35 -8.98 2.67
C THR A 233 27.16 -9.91 2.42
N LEU A 234 27.36 -10.90 1.55
CA LEU A 234 26.37 -11.94 1.24
C LEU A 234 26.32 -13.00 2.34
N SER A 235 25.16 -13.15 2.97
CA SER A 235 24.77 -14.33 3.74
C SER A 235 23.89 -15.23 2.87
N LEU A 236 24.23 -16.52 2.81
CA LEU A 236 23.54 -17.50 1.97
C LEU A 236 23.55 -18.88 2.65
N GLY A 237 22.42 -19.57 2.64
CA GLY A 237 22.28 -20.95 3.11
C GLY A 237 22.79 -21.97 2.08
N SER A 238 22.24 -23.18 2.10
CA SER A 238 22.54 -24.21 1.10
C SER A 238 21.80 -23.95 -0.20
N PHE A 239 22.40 -24.38 -1.32
CA PHE A 239 21.67 -24.71 -2.54
C PHE A 239 20.52 -25.68 -2.22
N THR A 240 19.36 -25.46 -2.83
CA THR A 240 18.13 -26.26 -2.62
C THR A 240 17.66 -26.98 -3.89
N GLY A 241 18.26 -26.69 -5.06
CA GLY A 241 17.99 -27.40 -6.31
C GLY A 241 17.87 -26.46 -7.52
N GLY A 242 17.68 -27.06 -8.70
CA GLY A 242 17.48 -26.35 -9.96
C GLY A 242 18.31 -26.92 -11.10
N THR A 243 17.86 -26.67 -12.33
CA THR A 243 18.47 -27.23 -13.56
C THR A 243 19.78 -26.55 -13.96
N ALA A 244 20.09 -25.37 -13.44
CA ALA A 244 21.38 -24.68 -13.67
C ALA A 244 22.52 -25.20 -12.77
N GLY A 245 22.23 -26.07 -11.79
CA GLY A 245 23.21 -26.51 -10.80
C GLY A 245 23.56 -25.44 -9.76
N ASP A 246 24.69 -25.61 -9.06
CA ASP A 246 25.17 -24.65 -8.07
C ASP A 246 26.40 -23.89 -8.57
N SER A 247 26.24 -22.57 -8.77
CA SER A 247 27.33 -21.65 -9.11
C SER A 247 27.38 -20.41 -8.18
N PHE A 248 26.57 -20.40 -7.11
CA PHE A 248 26.45 -19.25 -6.20
C PHE A 248 26.80 -19.55 -4.73
N SER A 249 26.75 -20.80 -4.27
CA SER A 249 27.18 -21.16 -2.88
C SER A 249 28.63 -20.77 -2.60
N VAL A 250 29.48 -20.75 -3.62
CA VAL A 250 30.91 -20.41 -3.53
C VAL A 250 31.12 -18.95 -3.10
N HIS A 251 30.20 -18.04 -3.41
CA HIS A 251 30.29 -16.61 -3.11
C HIS A 251 29.86 -16.25 -1.67
N ARG A 252 29.44 -17.24 -0.85
CA ARG A 252 28.98 -17.03 0.54
C ARG A 252 30.04 -16.30 1.39
N ASN A 253 29.58 -15.33 2.19
CA ASN A 253 30.36 -14.48 3.10
C ASN A 253 31.34 -13.49 2.43
N THR A 254 31.33 -13.33 1.11
CA THR A 254 32.11 -12.27 0.43
C THR A 254 31.40 -10.92 0.49
N GLN A 255 32.17 -9.85 0.31
CA GLN A 255 31.67 -8.47 0.21
C GLN A 255 31.31 -8.12 -1.23
N PHE A 256 30.46 -7.11 -1.40
CA PHE A 256 30.05 -6.66 -2.74
C PHE A 256 31.13 -5.72 -3.31
N SER A 257 31.56 -5.92 -4.56
CA SER A 257 32.58 -5.10 -5.23
C SER A 257 32.04 -4.42 -6.49
N THR A 258 32.49 -3.20 -6.74
CA THR A 258 32.04 -2.28 -7.81
C THR A 258 33.24 -1.66 -8.52
N LYS A 259 33.04 -0.90 -9.61
CA LYS A 259 34.14 -0.34 -10.40
C LYS A 259 35.03 0.65 -9.62
N ASP A 260 34.46 1.34 -8.65
CA ASP A 260 35.08 2.39 -7.83
C ASP A 260 35.38 1.95 -6.38
N ARG A 261 34.82 0.83 -5.93
CA ARG A 261 35.06 0.25 -4.61
C ARG A 261 35.30 -1.25 -4.69
N ASP A 262 36.57 -1.62 -4.56
CA ASP A 262 37.05 -2.98 -4.56
C ASP A 262 37.05 -3.56 -3.14
N ASN A 263 36.23 -4.59 -2.91
CA ASN A 263 36.12 -5.31 -1.64
C ASN A 263 36.28 -6.84 -1.85
N ASP A 264 36.80 -7.28 -3.00
CA ASP A 264 36.94 -8.71 -3.29
C ASP A 264 38.28 -9.28 -2.78
N LEU A 265 38.45 -10.61 -2.89
CA LEU A 265 39.60 -11.32 -2.34
C LEU A 265 40.76 -11.48 -3.34
N HIS A 266 40.70 -10.84 -4.51
CA HIS A 266 41.67 -11.01 -5.58
C HIS A 266 42.87 -10.06 -5.42
N THR A 267 44.07 -10.63 -5.24
CA THR A 267 45.25 -9.88 -4.79
C THR A 267 45.97 -9.06 -5.87
N THR A 268 45.59 -9.20 -7.15
CA THR A 268 46.27 -8.54 -8.29
C THR A 268 45.37 -7.62 -9.10
N GLY A 269 44.18 -7.28 -8.59
CA GLY A 269 43.29 -6.26 -9.14
C GLY A 269 41.82 -6.69 -9.17
N SER A 270 40.93 -5.70 -9.08
CA SER A 270 39.48 -5.90 -8.92
C SER A 270 38.84 -6.81 -9.98
N CYS A 271 38.07 -7.79 -9.53
CA CYS A 271 37.21 -8.60 -10.39
C CYS A 271 36.15 -7.73 -11.09
N ALA A 272 35.57 -6.75 -10.38
CA ALA A 272 34.52 -5.87 -10.93
C ALA A 272 35.01 -5.06 -12.15
N ASN A 273 36.25 -4.57 -12.09
CA ASN A 273 36.88 -3.86 -13.22
C ASN A 273 37.30 -4.80 -14.36
N SER A 274 37.60 -6.06 -14.06
CA SER A 274 38.02 -7.05 -15.05
C SER A 274 36.83 -7.58 -15.87
N TYR A 275 35.72 -7.90 -15.20
CA TYR A 275 34.52 -8.53 -15.81
C TYR A 275 33.35 -7.56 -16.02
N LYS A 276 33.58 -6.26 -15.82
CA LYS A 276 32.67 -5.13 -16.11
C LYS A 276 31.26 -5.31 -15.53
N GLY A 277 31.20 -5.58 -14.23
CA GLY A 277 29.96 -5.71 -13.47
C GLY A 277 30.23 -5.77 -11.97
N ALA A 278 29.26 -5.41 -11.13
CA ALA A 278 29.40 -5.49 -9.68
C ALA A 278 28.81 -6.78 -9.10
N TRP A 279 29.55 -7.49 -8.24
CA TRP A 279 29.13 -8.79 -7.70
C TRP A 279 29.82 -9.12 -6.36
N TRP A 280 29.39 -10.21 -5.74
CA TRP A 280 29.96 -10.79 -4.51
C TRP A 280 31.15 -11.70 -4.82
N TYR A 281 32.24 -11.18 -5.38
CA TYR A 281 33.32 -12.02 -5.90
C TYR A 281 34.13 -12.72 -4.80
N ILE A 282 34.26 -14.06 -4.90
CA ILE A 282 35.29 -14.85 -4.19
C ILE A 282 36.50 -15.10 -5.11
N LEU A 283 36.19 -15.44 -6.36
CA LEU A 283 37.07 -15.65 -7.50
C LEU A 283 36.29 -15.12 -8.71
N CYS A 284 36.95 -14.42 -9.63
CA CYS A 284 36.27 -13.49 -10.53
C CYS A 284 35.31 -14.12 -11.57
N HIS A 285 35.33 -15.44 -11.76
CA HIS A 285 34.74 -16.12 -12.92
C HIS A 285 33.69 -17.20 -12.60
N TYR A 286 33.31 -17.42 -11.33
CA TYR A 286 32.33 -18.47 -10.98
C TYR A 286 30.88 -18.14 -11.36
N SER A 287 30.46 -16.90 -11.15
CA SER A 287 29.20 -16.34 -11.64
C SER A 287 29.26 -14.81 -11.63
N ASN A 288 28.62 -14.15 -12.60
CA ASN A 288 28.50 -12.69 -12.65
C ASN A 288 27.34 -12.27 -13.57
N LEU A 289 26.10 -12.30 -13.08
CA LEU A 289 24.91 -11.90 -13.86
C LEU A 289 24.78 -10.38 -14.05
N ASN A 290 25.69 -9.61 -13.43
CA ASN A 290 25.82 -8.17 -13.58
C ASN A 290 26.93 -7.77 -14.58
N GLY A 291 27.56 -8.73 -15.27
CA GLY A 291 28.57 -8.47 -16.30
C GLY A 291 27.98 -7.87 -17.59
N LEU A 292 28.84 -7.75 -18.60
CA LEU A 292 28.46 -7.34 -19.95
C LEU A 292 27.36 -8.23 -20.52
N TYR A 293 26.34 -7.62 -21.13
CA TYR A 293 25.32 -8.34 -21.87
C TYR A 293 25.85 -8.70 -23.26
N LEU A 294 26.20 -9.98 -23.45
CA LEU A 294 26.69 -10.52 -24.72
C LEU A 294 25.59 -11.41 -25.34
N ARG A 295 25.60 -11.60 -26.67
CA ARG A 295 24.54 -12.35 -27.38
C ARG A 295 25.08 -13.63 -28.01
N GLY A 296 24.55 -14.80 -27.63
CA GLY A 296 25.05 -16.11 -28.04
C GLY A 296 26.37 -16.49 -27.36
N ASP A 297 27.12 -17.44 -27.96
CA ASP A 297 28.40 -17.93 -27.44
C ASP A 297 29.56 -16.94 -27.67
N HIS A 298 30.46 -16.79 -26.68
CA HIS A 298 31.63 -15.91 -26.77
C HIS A 298 32.91 -16.61 -26.32
N ASN A 299 33.89 -16.69 -27.22
CA ASN A 299 35.23 -17.25 -26.95
C ASN A 299 36.16 -16.28 -26.19
N SER A 300 35.61 -15.27 -25.50
CA SER A 300 36.37 -14.35 -24.65
C SER A 300 36.71 -15.02 -23.32
N TYR A 301 38.00 -15.04 -22.95
CA TYR A 301 38.53 -15.81 -21.83
C TYR A 301 37.81 -15.60 -20.47
N ALA A 302 36.93 -16.55 -20.15
CA ALA A 302 36.77 -17.12 -18.80
C ALA A 302 37.39 -18.54 -18.72
N ASN A 303 38.40 -18.82 -19.56
CA ASN A 303 39.30 -19.98 -19.51
C ASN A 303 38.70 -21.39 -19.73
N GLY A 304 37.98 -21.59 -20.84
CA GLY A 304 38.11 -22.85 -21.58
C GLY A 304 36.99 -23.90 -21.47
N GLU A 305 35.87 -23.58 -20.83
CA GLU A 305 34.58 -24.26 -21.06
C GLU A 305 33.58 -23.27 -21.66
N ASN A 306 32.55 -23.78 -22.35
CA ASN A 306 31.54 -22.95 -23.01
C ASN A 306 30.56 -22.41 -21.95
N TYR A 307 30.77 -21.16 -21.52
CA TYR A 307 29.85 -20.47 -20.61
C TYR A 307 28.79 -19.72 -21.42
N GLU A 308 27.59 -20.28 -21.49
CA GLU A 308 26.43 -19.70 -22.19
C GLU A 308 26.11 -18.29 -21.68
N SER A 309 26.06 -17.30 -22.58
CA SER A 309 25.57 -15.97 -22.23
C SER A 309 24.05 -16.00 -22.16
N THR A 310 23.48 -15.58 -21.03
CA THR A 310 22.03 -15.65 -20.80
C THR A 310 21.33 -14.42 -21.39
N MET A 311 20.38 -14.66 -22.30
CA MET A 311 19.46 -13.63 -22.81
C MET A 311 18.62 -13.03 -21.67
N PHE A 312 18.22 -13.86 -20.71
CA PHE A 312 17.47 -13.43 -19.54
C PHE A 312 18.19 -13.89 -18.27
N SER A 313 18.36 -12.96 -17.33
CA SER A 313 18.53 -13.33 -15.93
C SER A 313 17.57 -12.54 -15.07
N GLN A 314 16.94 -13.23 -14.14
CA GLN A 314 16.12 -12.66 -13.08
C GLN A 314 16.62 -13.22 -11.76
N VAL A 315 16.99 -12.33 -10.83
CA VAL A 315 17.34 -12.73 -9.47
C VAL A 315 16.30 -12.20 -8.50
N ALA A 316 15.71 -13.12 -7.73
CA ALA A 316 14.53 -12.85 -6.92
C ALA A 316 14.55 -13.60 -5.59
N TYR A 317 13.82 -13.13 -4.59
CA TYR A 317 13.71 -13.81 -3.29
C TYR A 317 12.30 -13.75 -2.68
N LYS A 318 11.92 -14.77 -1.89
CA LYS A 318 10.65 -14.82 -1.16
C LYS A 318 10.82 -15.39 0.25
N PRO A 319 9.97 -15.04 1.22
CA PRO A 319 9.91 -15.74 2.50
C PRO A 319 9.61 -17.24 2.28
N PRO A 320 10.23 -18.16 3.02
CA PRO A 320 9.93 -19.59 2.92
C PRO A 320 8.48 -19.88 3.36
N PRO A 321 7.87 -20.98 2.90
CA PRO A 321 6.53 -21.38 3.32
C PRO A 321 6.37 -21.45 4.84
N LEU A 322 5.21 -21.05 5.38
CA LEU A 322 4.95 -21.02 6.82
C LEU A 322 5.15 -22.39 7.52
N SER A 323 5.01 -23.50 6.79
CA SER A 323 5.29 -24.86 7.26
C SER A 323 6.77 -25.13 7.57
N ALA A 324 7.70 -24.31 7.08
CA ALA A 324 9.13 -24.40 7.36
C ALA A 324 9.59 -23.54 8.56
N GLN A 325 8.71 -22.69 9.11
CA GLN A 325 9.03 -21.86 10.27
C GLN A 325 8.97 -22.68 11.56
N SER A 326 10.11 -23.26 11.95
CA SER A 326 10.25 -23.97 13.22
C SER A 326 9.94 -23.03 14.40
N THR A 327 8.90 -23.36 15.17
CA THR A 327 8.42 -22.50 16.26
C THR A 327 9.52 -22.26 17.31
N PRO A 328 9.91 -21.00 17.59
CA PRO A 328 10.86 -20.69 18.65
C PRO A 328 10.33 -21.18 20.00
N THR A 329 11.05 -22.07 20.66
CA THR A 329 10.62 -22.64 21.94
C THR A 329 10.69 -21.58 23.04
N HIS A 330 9.52 -21.22 23.57
CA HIS A 330 9.35 -20.06 24.45
C HIS A 330 9.97 -20.30 25.84
N ARG A 331 11.28 -20.07 25.98
CA ARG A 331 11.99 -20.28 27.25
C ARG A 331 11.86 -19.05 28.15
N SER A 332 11.06 -19.18 29.20
CA SER A 332 10.71 -18.10 30.13
C SER A 332 11.90 -17.60 30.98
N ARG A 333 12.13 -16.28 30.96
CA ARG A 333 12.78 -15.53 32.06
C ARG A 333 12.10 -14.19 32.27
N GLY A 334 12.21 -13.70 33.52
CA GLY A 334 11.43 -12.60 34.08
C GLY A 334 11.98 -11.19 33.85
N PRO A 335 11.57 -10.22 34.69
CA PRO A 335 11.28 -8.85 34.24
C PRO A 335 12.46 -7.89 34.21
N HIS A 336 12.36 -6.92 33.30
CA HIS A 336 13.13 -5.66 33.32
C HIS A 336 12.60 -4.69 34.39
N PRO A 337 13.51 -4.03 35.14
CA PRO A 337 13.43 -2.61 35.44
C PRO A 337 14.23 -1.79 34.40
N PRO A 338 13.96 -0.48 34.24
CA PRO A 338 14.62 0.37 33.26
C PRO A 338 15.89 1.03 33.81
N HIS A 339 16.74 1.58 32.93
CA HIS A 339 17.03 3.02 32.92
C HIS A 339 17.67 3.42 31.58
N ARG A 340 17.62 4.72 31.26
CA ARG A 340 18.34 5.30 30.11
C ARG A 340 19.77 5.64 30.53
N ASP A 341 20.70 5.54 29.59
CA ASP A 341 21.82 6.48 29.51
C ASP A 341 22.19 6.73 28.05
N VAL A 342 22.54 7.98 27.73
CA VAL A 342 22.98 8.42 26.39
C VAL A 342 24.41 8.90 26.51
N LYS A 343 25.32 8.34 25.72
CA LYS A 343 26.71 8.79 25.65
C LYS A 343 27.14 9.02 24.21
N LEU A 344 27.05 10.26 23.78
CA LEU A 344 27.62 10.77 22.52
C LEU A 344 28.82 11.66 22.86
N ILE A 345 29.91 11.45 22.14
CA ILE A 345 31.11 12.30 22.13
C ILE A 345 31.37 12.63 20.66
N GLY A 346 31.49 13.92 20.30
CA GLY A 346 31.78 14.36 18.93
C GLY A 346 33.29 14.57 18.69
N VAL A 347 33.74 15.42 17.76
CA VAL A 347 33.03 16.34 16.84
C VAL A 347 33.88 16.49 15.56
N GLY A 348 33.25 16.73 14.41
CA GLY A 348 33.89 17.38 13.24
C GLY A 348 33.57 16.73 11.89
N GLU A 349 33.38 17.46 10.78
CA GLU A 349 33.11 18.90 10.58
C GLU A 349 32.19 19.06 9.35
N SER A 350 31.49 20.20 9.21
CA SER A 350 30.56 20.58 8.11
C SER A 350 29.40 19.58 7.83
N ASP A 351 28.17 19.84 8.30
CA ASP A 351 27.17 20.78 7.75
C ASP A 351 26.30 20.18 6.61
N LYS A 352 24.95 20.21 6.59
CA LYS A 352 23.88 20.52 7.56
C LYS A 352 22.60 19.75 7.14
N LEU A 353 21.47 19.76 7.86
CA LEU A 353 21.14 19.37 9.25
C LEU A 353 19.59 19.39 9.39
N ALA A 354 18.98 18.34 9.94
CA ALA A 354 17.50 18.21 9.98
C ALA A 354 16.83 18.97 11.14
N ILE A 355 15.63 19.51 10.91
CA ILE A 355 14.86 20.27 11.91
C ILE A 355 13.88 19.36 12.66
N LEU A 356 14.14 19.12 13.95
CA LEU A 356 13.17 18.55 14.90
C LEU A 356 12.52 19.67 15.75
N ARG A 357 11.20 19.59 15.91
CA ARG A 357 10.39 20.60 16.62
C ARG A 357 10.27 20.24 18.11
N GLY A 358 10.66 21.17 18.99
CA GLY A 358 10.68 20.96 20.44
C GLY A 358 9.29 20.84 21.09
N CYS A 359 9.25 20.18 22.25
CA CYS A 359 8.06 20.00 23.08
C CYS A 359 7.61 21.31 23.79
N PRO A 360 6.34 21.41 24.23
CA PRO A 360 5.87 22.54 25.04
C PRO A 360 6.58 22.69 26.40
N GLY A 361 6.58 23.91 26.93
CA GLY A 361 7.17 24.23 28.24
C GLY A 361 6.35 23.74 29.44
N ILE A 362 7.02 23.65 30.59
CA ILE A 362 6.44 23.20 31.87
C ILE A 362 5.60 24.33 32.50
N PRO A 363 4.43 24.05 33.12
CA PRO A 363 3.68 25.06 33.87
C PRO A 363 4.48 25.67 35.04
N GLY A 364 4.23 26.95 35.33
CA GLY A 364 4.85 27.67 36.44
C GLY A 364 4.43 27.15 37.82
N THR A 365 5.29 27.33 38.82
CA THR A 365 5.05 26.89 40.21
C THR A 365 4.06 27.78 40.96
N GLN A 366 3.31 27.17 41.88
CA GLN A 366 2.35 27.87 42.74
C GLN A 366 3.06 28.67 43.86
N GLY A 367 2.55 29.87 44.16
CA GLY A 367 3.09 30.76 45.19
C GLY A 367 2.93 30.24 46.63
N ILE A 368 3.82 30.69 47.51
CA ILE A 368 3.93 30.25 48.91
C ILE A 368 2.81 30.80 49.83
N GLN A 369 2.50 30.04 50.87
CA GLN A 369 1.48 30.37 51.88
C GLN A 369 1.99 31.40 52.91
N GLY A 370 1.14 32.35 53.30
CA GLY A 370 1.45 33.33 54.35
C GLY A 370 1.44 32.74 55.77
N VAL A 371 2.30 33.26 56.64
CA VAL A 371 2.49 32.80 58.03
C VAL A 371 1.45 33.37 59.02
N GLN A 372 1.20 32.61 60.09
CA GLN A 372 0.20 32.88 61.12
C GLN A 372 0.75 33.69 62.31
N GLY A 373 -0.08 34.55 62.92
CA GLY A 373 0.24 35.29 64.15
C GLY A 373 -0.05 34.54 65.47
N PRO A 374 0.55 34.95 66.60
CA PRO A 374 0.46 34.25 67.89
C PRO A 374 -0.87 34.41 68.66
N ALA A 375 -1.02 33.65 69.74
CA ALA A 375 -2.30 33.37 70.43
C ALA A 375 -2.62 34.26 71.66
N GLY A 376 -3.87 34.17 72.14
CA GLY A 376 -4.38 34.76 73.40
C GLY A 376 -5.01 33.71 74.34
N LEU A 377 -5.40 34.12 75.57
CA LEU A 377 -5.73 33.21 76.68
C LEU A 377 -7.20 33.29 77.21
N LYS A 378 -7.49 32.35 78.13
CA LYS A 378 -8.77 31.71 78.55
C LYS A 378 -9.84 32.54 79.30
N GLY A 379 -11.12 32.08 79.28
CA GLY A 379 -12.17 32.42 80.27
C GLY A 379 -13.35 31.41 80.32
N GLU A 380 -13.99 31.17 81.49
CA GLU A 380 -14.98 30.09 81.79
C GLU A 380 -16.29 30.67 82.42
N LYS A 381 -17.49 30.03 82.55
CA LYS A 381 -18.12 28.72 82.17
C LYS A 381 -19.58 28.62 82.69
N GLY A 382 -20.36 27.57 82.35
CA GLY A 382 -21.51 27.14 83.18
C GLY A 382 -22.67 26.34 82.52
N SER A 383 -23.23 25.39 83.30
CA SER A 383 -24.60 24.80 83.31
C SER A 383 -25.27 24.24 82.03
N SER A 384 -25.84 23.02 82.13
CA SER A 384 -26.41 22.19 81.05
C SER A 384 -27.95 22.16 80.98
N GLY A 385 -28.50 21.55 79.89
CA GLY A 385 -29.92 21.20 79.71
C GLY A 385 -30.18 19.69 79.54
N ILE A 386 -31.45 19.27 79.42
CA ILE A 386 -31.94 17.89 79.64
C ILE A 386 -32.30 17.17 78.29
N PRO A 387 -32.10 15.84 78.12
CA PRO A 387 -32.28 15.18 76.81
C PRO A 387 -33.72 14.99 76.29
N GLY A 388 -33.87 15.03 74.96
CA GLY A 388 -35.11 14.69 74.23
C GLY A 388 -35.19 13.23 73.76
N LYS A 389 -36.39 12.78 73.37
CA LYS A 389 -36.68 11.38 72.98
C LYS A 389 -36.37 11.08 71.50
N ILE A 390 -36.09 9.81 71.21
CA ILE A 390 -35.81 9.29 69.86
C ILE A 390 -37.09 9.28 69.01
N GLY A 391 -37.01 9.80 67.78
CA GLY A 391 -38.03 9.62 66.74
C GLY A 391 -37.75 8.41 65.83
N PRO A 392 -38.76 7.83 65.17
CA PRO A 392 -38.59 6.65 64.33
C PRO A 392 -37.80 6.94 63.05
N THR A 393 -37.04 5.94 62.58
CA THR A 393 -36.25 6.00 61.35
C THR A 393 -37.13 6.24 60.12
N GLY A 394 -36.84 7.28 59.34
CA GLY A 394 -37.55 7.58 58.10
C GLY A 394 -37.36 6.49 57.02
N VAL A 395 -38.38 6.29 56.20
CA VAL A 395 -38.31 5.37 55.06
C VAL A 395 -37.26 5.81 54.05
N LYS A 396 -36.55 4.85 53.46
CA LYS A 396 -35.52 5.06 52.45
C LYS A 396 -36.18 5.59 51.17
N GLY A 397 -35.85 6.82 50.77
CA GLY A 397 -36.34 7.39 49.51
C GLY A 397 -35.89 6.61 48.28
N ASP A 398 -36.78 6.48 47.30
CA ASP A 398 -36.52 5.77 46.07
C ASP A 398 -35.46 6.46 45.19
N LYS A 399 -34.76 5.65 44.40
CA LYS A 399 -33.71 6.13 43.50
C LYS A 399 -34.33 6.87 42.32
N GLY A 400 -34.04 8.17 42.20
CA GLY A 400 -34.47 8.99 41.07
C GLY A 400 -34.11 8.37 39.71
N ALA A 401 -35.04 8.46 38.76
CA ALA A 401 -34.85 7.92 37.42
C ALA A 401 -33.68 8.62 36.69
N PRO A 402 -32.92 7.91 35.84
CA PRO A 402 -31.93 8.53 34.95
C PRO A 402 -32.58 9.58 34.05
N GLY A 403 -31.88 10.69 33.82
CA GLY A 403 -32.33 11.73 32.88
C GLY A 403 -32.45 11.18 31.46
N ALA A 404 -33.43 11.68 30.71
CA ALA A 404 -33.67 11.27 29.33
C ALA A 404 -32.44 11.55 28.43
N GLN A 405 -32.11 10.60 27.57
CA GLN A 405 -31.03 10.76 26.59
C GLN A 405 -31.41 11.84 25.58
N GLY A 406 -30.51 12.79 25.34
CA GLY A 406 -30.71 13.85 24.35
C GLY A 406 -30.90 13.28 22.93
N PRO A 407 -31.61 14.00 22.03
CA PRO A 407 -31.89 13.52 20.69
C PRO A 407 -30.58 13.22 19.94
N LYS A 408 -30.54 12.07 19.25
CA LYS A 408 -29.43 11.68 18.40
C LYS A 408 -29.27 12.73 17.30
N GLY A 409 -28.09 13.35 17.22
CA GLY A 409 -27.79 14.32 16.16
C GLY A 409 -28.00 13.72 14.77
N ASN A 410 -28.41 14.56 13.83
CA ASN A 410 -28.59 14.16 12.43
C ASN A 410 -27.31 13.50 11.90
N LYS A 411 -27.46 12.47 11.07
CA LYS A 411 -26.34 11.92 10.30
C LYS A 411 -25.81 13.07 9.44
N GLY A 412 -24.56 13.47 9.65
CA GLY A 412 -23.90 14.43 8.77
C GLY A 412 -23.84 13.89 7.34
N ASP A 413 -23.74 14.79 6.37
CA ASP A 413 -23.57 14.41 4.97
C ASP A 413 -22.38 13.45 4.81
N PRO A 414 -22.41 12.52 3.83
CA PRO A 414 -21.28 11.62 3.60
C PRO A 414 -20.00 12.43 3.39
N GLY A 415 -19.09 12.38 4.36
CA GLY A 415 -17.75 12.92 4.19
C GLY A 415 -17.09 12.23 3.00
N VAL A 416 -16.33 13.00 2.21
CA VAL A 416 -15.57 12.49 1.06
C VAL A 416 -14.83 11.22 1.49
N PRO A 417 -15.05 10.06 0.81
CA PRO A 417 -14.45 8.79 1.23
C PRO A 417 -12.93 8.91 1.35
N ALA A 418 -12.38 8.28 2.38
CA ALA A 418 -10.94 8.31 2.62
C ALA A 418 -10.19 7.66 1.45
N HIS A 419 -9.04 8.21 1.09
CA HIS A 419 -8.18 7.71 0.03
C HIS A 419 -7.82 6.23 0.30
N GLY A 420 -8.41 5.30 -0.45
CA GLY A 420 -8.25 3.85 -0.23
C GLY A 420 -9.51 3.08 0.21
N THR A 421 -10.72 3.44 -0.27
CA THR A 421 -11.95 2.63 -0.08
C THR A 421 -12.70 2.26 -1.37
N ALA A 422 -12.20 2.64 -2.55
CA ALA A 422 -12.91 2.46 -3.82
C ALA A 422 -13.09 0.97 -4.17
N GLN A 423 -14.30 0.51 -4.47
CA GLN A 423 -14.55 -0.92 -4.75
C GLN A 423 -14.37 -1.31 -6.23
N ASN A 424 -14.32 -0.32 -7.13
CA ASN A 424 -14.26 -0.51 -8.58
C ASN A 424 -13.68 0.73 -9.28
N CYS A 425 -13.40 0.61 -10.58
CA CYS A 425 -12.85 1.70 -11.39
C CYS A 425 -13.80 2.89 -11.60
N LYS A 426 -15.12 2.71 -11.48
CA LYS A 426 -16.09 3.79 -11.60
C LYS A 426 -16.08 4.72 -10.39
N GLU A 427 -15.99 4.16 -9.18
CA GLU A 427 -15.74 4.94 -7.95
C GLU A 427 -14.40 5.69 -8.01
N LEU A 428 -13.34 5.07 -8.52
CA LEU A 428 -12.06 5.75 -8.70
C LEU A 428 -12.18 6.96 -9.64
N LEU A 429 -12.90 6.82 -10.76
CA LEU A 429 -13.21 7.91 -11.69
C LEU A 429 -14.04 9.01 -11.01
N ASP A 430 -15.05 8.64 -10.21
CA ASP A 430 -15.90 9.59 -9.47
C ASP A 430 -15.13 10.32 -8.34
N TYR A 431 -14.07 9.71 -7.80
CA TYR A 431 -13.10 10.36 -6.90
C TYR A 431 -12.03 11.18 -7.65
N GLY A 432 -12.09 11.26 -8.99
CA GLY A 432 -11.25 12.12 -9.82
C GLY A 432 -10.08 11.44 -10.53
N ALA A 433 -9.96 10.10 -10.51
CA ALA A 433 -8.91 9.39 -11.23
C ALA A 433 -9.19 9.37 -12.75
N SER A 434 -8.50 10.23 -13.50
CA SER A 434 -8.82 10.55 -14.90
C SER A 434 -7.85 9.98 -15.95
N LEU A 435 -6.95 9.06 -15.58
CA LEU A 435 -5.98 8.44 -16.47
C LEU A 435 -6.10 6.92 -16.42
N SER A 436 -6.05 6.24 -17.58
CA SER A 436 -6.05 4.78 -17.62
C SER A 436 -4.74 4.20 -17.06
N GLY A 437 -4.82 3.13 -16.27
CA GLY A 437 -3.66 2.60 -15.55
C GLY A 437 -3.99 1.58 -14.46
N TRP A 438 -2.97 1.17 -13.70
CA TRP A 438 -3.12 0.24 -12.58
C TRP A 438 -3.49 0.97 -11.29
N TYR A 439 -4.57 0.54 -10.65
CA TYR A 439 -5.07 1.07 -9.40
C TYR A 439 -5.37 -0.06 -8.39
N THR A 440 -5.35 0.25 -7.10
CA THR A 440 -5.86 -0.66 -6.07
C THR A 440 -7.33 -0.35 -5.77
N VAL A 441 -8.19 -1.36 -5.94
CA VAL A 441 -9.58 -1.36 -5.46
C VAL A 441 -9.71 -2.28 -4.25
N TYR A 442 -10.77 -2.11 -3.47
CA TYR A 442 -11.02 -2.87 -2.24
C TYR A 442 -12.23 -3.76 -2.44
N THR A 443 -12.00 -5.07 -2.46
CA THR A 443 -13.06 -6.05 -2.69
C THR A 443 -14.01 -6.13 -1.49
N SER A 444 -15.16 -6.79 -1.65
CA SER A 444 -16.26 -6.81 -0.66
C SER A 444 -15.92 -7.40 0.73
N ASN A 445 -14.76 -8.04 0.90
CA ASN A 445 -14.24 -8.51 2.18
C ASN A 445 -13.13 -7.61 2.79
N GLY A 446 -12.83 -6.48 2.14
CA GLY A 446 -11.78 -5.53 2.53
C GLY A 446 -10.39 -5.81 1.96
N LEU A 447 -10.17 -6.91 1.23
CA LEU A 447 -8.86 -7.20 0.64
C LEU A 447 -8.56 -6.27 -0.56
N PRO A 448 -7.32 -5.74 -0.66
CA PRO A 448 -6.88 -4.93 -1.80
C PRO A 448 -6.63 -5.80 -3.03
N LEU A 449 -7.18 -5.41 -4.17
CA LEU A 449 -6.95 -6.02 -5.48
C LEU A 449 -6.39 -4.97 -6.44
N THR A 450 -5.27 -5.26 -7.09
CA THR A 450 -4.68 -4.38 -8.10
C THR A 450 -5.27 -4.70 -9.47
N VAL A 451 -5.92 -3.72 -10.10
CA VAL A 451 -6.69 -3.87 -11.35
C VAL A 451 -6.30 -2.79 -12.35
N TYR A 452 -6.45 -3.07 -13.65
CA TYR A 452 -6.30 -2.05 -14.67
C TYR A 452 -7.63 -1.35 -14.91
N CYS A 453 -7.66 -0.04 -14.72
CA CYS A 453 -8.80 0.81 -15.02
C CYS A 453 -8.58 1.52 -16.36
N ASP A 454 -9.57 1.42 -17.24
CA ASP A 454 -9.72 2.25 -18.43
C ASP A 454 -10.65 3.41 -18.08
N MET A 455 -10.10 4.62 -18.10
CA MET A 455 -10.76 5.87 -17.69
C MET A 455 -11.20 6.73 -18.88
N GLU A 456 -11.03 6.23 -20.11
CA GLU A 456 -11.16 7.02 -21.34
C GLU A 456 -12.25 6.47 -22.26
N THR A 457 -12.32 5.15 -22.42
CA THR A 457 -13.27 4.50 -23.33
C THR A 457 -14.70 4.69 -22.83
N ASP A 458 -15.59 5.20 -23.70
CA ASP A 458 -17.05 5.18 -23.47
C ASP A 458 -17.48 5.83 -22.14
N GLY A 459 -16.79 6.90 -21.74
CA GLY A 459 -16.99 7.62 -20.47
C GLY A 459 -16.17 7.08 -19.28
N GLY A 460 -15.32 6.08 -19.48
CA GLY A 460 -14.35 5.59 -18.49
C GLY A 460 -14.97 4.80 -17.33
N GLY A 461 -14.13 4.50 -16.33
CA GLY A 461 -14.53 3.76 -15.13
C GLY A 461 -14.62 2.24 -15.34
N TRP A 462 -14.06 1.72 -16.42
CA TRP A 462 -14.07 0.30 -16.76
C TRP A 462 -12.92 -0.45 -16.09
N LEU A 463 -13.21 -1.59 -15.49
CA LEU A 463 -12.22 -2.53 -14.95
C LEU A 463 -11.90 -3.58 -16.02
N VAL A 464 -10.67 -3.57 -16.54
CA VAL A 464 -10.19 -4.52 -17.56
C VAL A 464 -9.74 -5.79 -16.87
N PHE A 465 -10.32 -6.94 -17.24
CA PHE A 465 -10.05 -8.24 -16.62
C PHE A 465 -9.44 -9.27 -17.57
N GLN A 466 -9.41 -9.00 -18.88
CA GLN A 466 -8.65 -9.74 -19.88
C GLN A 466 -8.01 -8.76 -20.84
N ARG A 467 -6.75 -9.03 -21.21
CA ARG A 467 -6.01 -8.23 -22.20
C ARG A 467 -5.12 -9.12 -23.07
N ARG A 468 -5.23 -8.97 -24.39
CA ARG A 468 -4.32 -9.49 -25.43
C ARG A 468 -3.81 -8.32 -26.26
N MET A 469 -2.55 -8.33 -26.69
CA MET A 469 -1.95 -7.26 -27.50
C MET A 469 -0.73 -7.65 -28.35
N ASP A 470 -0.01 -8.74 -28.04
CA ASP A 470 1.27 -9.08 -28.71
C ASP A 470 1.59 -10.59 -28.80
N GLY A 471 0.91 -11.43 -28.01
CA GLY A 471 1.20 -12.85 -27.86
C GLY A 471 2.38 -13.18 -26.93
N SER A 472 2.75 -12.26 -26.03
CA SER A 472 3.84 -12.45 -25.04
C SER A 472 3.50 -13.47 -23.94
N VAL A 473 2.21 -13.76 -23.71
CA VAL A 473 1.76 -14.69 -22.67
C VAL A 473 0.99 -15.86 -23.30
N ASP A 474 1.32 -17.08 -22.89
CA ASP A 474 0.49 -18.25 -23.22
C ASP A 474 -0.85 -18.20 -22.48
N PHE A 475 -1.95 -18.32 -23.22
CA PHE A 475 -3.31 -18.41 -22.68
C PHE A 475 -3.87 -19.85 -22.70
N PHE A 476 -3.18 -20.84 -23.27
CA PHE A 476 -3.57 -22.25 -23.21
C PHE A 476 -3.18 -22.89 -21.86
N ARG A 477 -3.56 -22.23 -20.77
CA ARG A 477 -3.28 -22.61 -19.38
C ARG A 477 -4.31 -23.59 -18.80
N ASP A 478 -4.06 -24.03 -17.58
CA ASP A 478 -4.90 -24.95 -16.80
C ASP A 478 -5.95 -24.23 -15.92
N TRP A 479 -6.78 -25.01 -15.23
CA TRP A 479 -7.83 -24.50 -14.35
C TRP A 479 -7.30 -23.65 -13.21
N ASN A 480 -6.20 -24.06 -12.57
CA ASN A 480 -5.62 -23.35 -11.42
C ASN A 480 -4.97 -22.02 -11.81
N SER A 481 -4.52 -21.90 -13.06
CA SER A 481 -4.10 -20.65 -13.68
C SER A 481 -5.31 -19.73 -13.92
N TYR A 482 -6.34 -20.20 -14.63
CA TYR A 482 -7.54 -19.40 -14.89
C TYR A 482 -8.32 -19.03 -13.63
N LYS A 483 -8.29 -19.86 -12.59
CA LYS A 483 -8.84 -19.58 -11.25
C LYS A 483 -8.19 -18.35 -10.61
N ARG A 484 -6.86 -18.37 -10.45
CA ARG A 484 -6.10 -17.32 -9.72
C ARG A 484 -5.86 -16.07 -10.55
N GLY A 485 -5.72 -16.23 -11.86
CA GLY A 485 -5.18 -15.20 -12.76
C GLY A 485 -3.71 -15.45 -13.10
N PHE A 486 -3.26 -14.86 -14.21
CA PHE A 486 -1.91 -14.98 -14.77
C PHE A 486 -1.64 -13.85 -15.76
N GLY A 487 -0.37 -13.64 -16.11
CA GLY A 487 0.11 -12.64 -17.06
C GLY A 487 0.82 -11.45 -16.40
N HIS A 488 1.11 -10.45 -17.23
CA HIS A 488 1.95 -9.32 -16.89
C HIS A 488 1.18 -8.01 -16.90
N GLN A 489 1.37 -7.19 -15.86
CA GLN A 489 0.80 -5.83 -15.79
C GLN A 489 1.17 -4.95 -17.01
N ALA A 490 2.32 -5.22 -17.64
CA ALA A 490 2.84 -4.44 -18.76
C ALA A 490 2.32 -4.89 -20.15
N SER A 491 1.74 -6.08 -20.29
CA SER A 491 1.27 -6.61 -21.59
C SER A 491 -0.09 -7.33 -21.51
N GLU A 492 -0.08 -8.66 -21.54
CA GLU A 492 -1.27 -9.52 -21.58
C GLU A 492 -1.57 -10.16 -20.23
N PHE A 493 -2.86 -10.28 -19.87
CA PHE A 493 -3.26 -10.92 -18.61
C PHE A 493 -4.70 -11.47 -18.62
N TRP A 494 -4.95 -12.37 -17.68
CA TRP A 494 -6.28 -12.77 -17.20
C TRP A 494 -6.34 -12.53 -15.68
N LEU A 495 -7.29 -11.72 -15.21
CA LEU A 495 -7.35 -11.28 -13.81
C LEU A 495 -7.63 -12.43 -12.80
N GLY A 496 -8.24 -13.53 -13.26
CA GLY A 496 -8.57 -14.69 -12.43
C GLY A 496 -10.07 -14.83 -12.16
N ASN A 497 -10.59 -16.03 -12.33
CA ASN A 497 -12.02 -16.33 -12.18
C ASN A 497 -12.52 -16.10 -10.74
N ASP A 498 -11.68 -16.30 -9.71
CA ASP A 498 -12.05 -15.96 -8.34
C ASP A 498 -12.31 -14.46 -8.18
N HIS A 499 -11.42 -13.61 -8.72
CA HIS A 499 -11.57 -12.15 -8.67
C HIS A 499 -12.75 -11.66 -9.52
N ILE A 500 -12.90 -12.18 -10.74
CA ILE A 500 -14.02 -11.83 -11.63
C ILE A 500 -15.35 -12.26 -11.00
N HIS A 501 -15.40 -13.41 -10.32
CA HIS A 501 -16.57 -13.82 -9.54
C HIS A 501 -16.82 -12.87 -8.37
N GLN A 502 -15.80 -12.55 -7.57
CA GLN A 502 -15.94 -11.69 -6.39
C GLN A 502 -16.43 -10.28 -6.78
N LEU A 503 -15.85 -9.68 -7.82
CA LEU A 503 -16.25 -8.38 -8.35
C LEU A 503 -17.70 -8.40 -8.84
N THR A 504 -18.08 -9.39 -9.67
CA THR A 504 -19.45 -9.50 -10.22
C THR A 504 -20.47 -10.15 -9.28
N SER A 505 -20.07 -10.48 -8.04
CA SER A 505 -20.94 -11.17 -7.07
C SER A 505 -22.10 -10.31 -6.56
N THR A 506 -21.96 -8.99 -6.58
CA THR A 506 -22.90 -8.00 -6.02
C THR A 506 -23.12 -6.84 -6.98
N GLY A 507 -24.35 -6.36 -7.13
CA GLY A 507 -24.71 -5.36 -8.14
C GLY A 507 -24.85 -5.91 -9.57
N THR A 508 -25.01 -5.00 -10.53
CA THR A 508 -25.16 -5.28 -11.97
C THR A 508 -23.99 -4.63 -12.72
N TYR A 509 -23.31 -5.39 -13.58
CA TYR A 509 -22.15 -4.91 -14.34
C TYR A 509 -22.41 -5.03 -15.83
N GLU A 510 -22.32 -3.93 -16.57
CA GLU A 510 -22.21 -4.02 -18.02
C GLU A 510 -20.85 -4.58 -18.42
N LEU A 511 -20.82 -5.30 -19.54
CA LEU A 511 -19.62 -5.89 -20.13
C LEU A 511 -19.38 -5.29 -21.50
N ARG A 512 -18.13 -4.89 -21.73
CA ARG A 512 -17.63 -4.38 -23.00
C ARG A 512 -16.45 -5.21 -23.49
N PHE A 513 -16.42 -5.44 -24.79
CA PHE A 513 -15.30 -5.96 -25.56
C PHE A 513 -14.79 -4.85 -26.46
N ASP A 514 -13.49 -4.60 -26.45
CA ASP A 514 -12.80 -3.78 -27.45
C ASP A 514 -11.81 -4.66 -28.22
N LEU A 515 -11.97 -4.72 -29.54
CA LEU A 515 -11.27 -5.63 -30.44
C LEU A 515 -10.63 -4.85 -31.59
N THR A 516 -9.29 -4.84 -31.65
CA THR A 516 -8.54 -4.18 -32.75
C THR A 516 -7.88 -5.22 -33.64
N ASP A 517 -8.03 -5.08 -34.96
CA ASP A 517 -7.39 -5.96 -35.95
C ASP A 517 -5.97 -5.46 -36.33
N PHE A 518 -5.25 -6.20 -37.20
CA PHE A 518 -3.89 -5.83 -37.64
C PHE A 518 -3.88 -4.67 -38.63
N GLU A 519 -5.00 -4.43 -39.31
CA GLU A 519 -5.29 -3.23 -40.09
C GLU A 519 -5.58 -2.00 -39.20
N ASN A 520 -5.67 -2.20 -37.87
CA ASN A 520 -5.95 -1.23 -36.80
C ASN A 520 -7.39 -0.68 -36.80
N LEU A 521 -8.34 -1.43 -37.37
CA LEU A 521 -9.76 -1.16 -37.20
C LEU A 521 -10.19 -1.58 -35.79
N LEU A 522 -10.59 -0.60 -34.97
CA LEU A 522 -11.23 -0.83 -33.68
C LEU A 522 -12.71 -1.19 -33.89
N THR A 523 -13.12 -2.30 -33.31
CA THR A 523 -14.51 -2.75 -33.21
C THR A 523 -14.86 -3.08 -31.76
N TYR A 524 -16.14 -3.04 -31.40
CA TYR A 524 -16.56 -3.28 -30.01
C TYR A 524 -17.88 -4.06 -29.92
N ALA A 525 -18.17 -4.64 -28.76
CA ALA A 525 -19.45 -5.29 -28.43
C ALA A 525 -19.81 -5.07 -26.97
N THR A 526 -21.08 -4.77 -26.66
CA THR A 526 -21.56 -4.49 -25.30
C THR A 526 -22.74 -5.37 -24.89
N TYR A 527 -22.81 -5.70 -23.60
CA TYR A 527 -23.86 -6.52 -22.99
C TYR A 527 -24.33 -5.89 -21.66
N SER A 528 -25.64 -5.83 -21.48
CA SER A 528 -26.29 -5.13 -20.35
C SER A 528 -26.07 -5.72 -18.95
N ASN A 529 -25.54 -6.94 -18.85
CA ASN A 529 -25.16 -7.55 -17.57
C ASN A 529 -24.11 -8.64 -17.82
N PHE A 530 -23.18 -8.82 -16.90
CA PHE A 530 -22.22 -9.93 -16.88
C PHE A 530 -21.90 -10.31 -15.44
N LYS A 531 -21.93 -11.63 -15.20
CA LYS A 531 -21.60 -12.23 -13.92
C LYS A 531 -21.14 -13.66 -14.12
N ILE A 532 -20.20 -14.12 -13.30
CA ILE A 532 -19.88 -15.54 -13.19
C ILE A 532 -20.20 -16.07 -11.80
N THR A 533 -20.53 -17.35 -11.70
CA THR A 533 -20.66 -18.05 -10.41
C THR A 533 -19.30 -18.32 -9.77
N GLY A 534 -19.30 -18.84 -8.54
CA GLY A 534 -18.08 -19.38 -7.93
C GLY A 534 -17.62 -20.69 -8.56
N GLU A 535 -16.47 -21.19 -8.09
CA GLU A 535 -15.88 -22.46 -8.56
C GLU A 535 -16.77 -23.68 -8.35
N ASN A 536 -17.56 -23.68 -7.26
CA ASN A 536 -18.53 -24.73 -6.94
C ASN A 536 -19.62 -24.89 -8.01
N LEU A 537 -19.75 -23.93 -8.92
CA LEU A 537 -20.64 -23.94 -10.08
C LEU A 537 -19.84 -23.69 -11.38
N ASN A 538 -18.55 -24.06 -11.39
CA ASN A 538 -17.64 -24.02 -12.54
C ASN A 538 -17.55 -22.65 -13.25
N TYR A 539 -17.64 -21.54 -12.51
CA TYR A 539 -17.60 -20.17 -13.06
C TYR A 539 -18.60 -19.92 -14.20
N THR A 540 -19.80 -20.49 -14.11
CA THR A 540 -20.85 -20.43 -15.13
C THR A 540 -21.22 -18.99 -15.48
N LEU A 541 -21.26 -18.69 -16.79
CA LEU A 541 -21.55 -17.37 -17.32
C LEU A 541 -23.04 -17.02 -17.23
N SER A 542 -23.37 -15.97 -16.51
CA SER A 542 -24.64 -15.25 -16.60
C SER A 542 -24.44 -13.96 -17.40
N LEU A 543 -25.27 -13.75 -18.41
CA LEU A 543 -25.11 -12.66 -19.38
C LEU A 543 -26.48 -12.03 -19.70
N GLY A 544 -26.52 -10.70 -19.75
CA GLY A 544 -27.69 -9.91 -20.15
C GLY A 544 -27.92 -9.91 -21.67
N LYS A 545 -28.83 -9.03 -22.13
CA LYS A 545 -29.02 -8.76 -23.56
C LYS A 545 -27.76 -8.10 -24.15
N PHE A 546 -27.42 -8.45 -25.39
CA PHE A 546 -26.54 -7.64 -26.25
C PHE A 546 -27.16 -6.25 -26.41
N THR A 547 -26.37 -5.19 -26.23
CA THR A 547 -26.82 -3.79 -26.32
C THR A 547 -26.34 -3.10 -27.59
N GLY A 548 -25.28 -3.58 -28.24
CA GLY A 548 -24.81 -3.06 -29.51
C GLY A 548 -23.30 -3.22 -29.71
N GLY A 549 -22.80 -2.64 -30.80
CA GLY A 549 -21.37 -2.56 -31.12
C GLY A 549 -21.00 -3.11 -32.50
N SER A 550 -19.95 -2.54 -33.09
CA SER A 550 -19.50 -2.82 -34.47
C SER A 550 -18.89 -4.20 -34.69
N ALA A 551 -18.51 -4.93 -33.63
CA ALA A 551 -18.04 -6.32 -33.74
C ALA A 551 -19.19 -7.34 -33.85
N GLY A 552 -20.43 -6.91 -33.61
CA GLY A 552 -21.62 -7.78 -33.53
C GLY A 552 -21.61 -8.71 -32.31
N ASP A 553 -22.67 -9.50 -32.15
CA ASP A 553 -22.80 -10.45 -31.05
C ASP A 553 -22.11 -11.79 -31.37
N SER A 554 -21.13 -12.16 -30.54
CA SER A 554 -20.59 -13.53 -30.48
C SER A 554 -20.38 -14.00 -29.04
N LEU A 555 -21.24 -13.60 -28.10
CA LEU A 555 -21.23 -14.13 -26.72
C LEU A 555 -22.60 -14.63 -26.26
N TYR A 556 -23.72 -14.16 -26.80
CA TYR A 556 -25.04 -14.50 -26.23
C TYR A 556 -25.39 -16.00 -26.29
N SER A 557 -24.80 -16.78 -27.21
CA SER A 557 -24.92 -18.25 -27.22
C SER A 557 -24.15 -18.95 -26.10
N HIS A 558 -23.12 -18.31 -25.54
CA HIS A 558 -22.31 -18.79 -24.42
C HIS A 558 -22.97 -18.55 -23.05
N ARG A 559 -24.16 -17.95 -22.98
CA ARG A 559 -24.86 -17.78 -21.70
C ARG A 559 -25.26 -19.14 -21.10
N ASN A 560 -25.16 -19.23 -19.78
CA ASN A 560 -25.45 -20.41 -18.97
C ASN A 560 -24.61 -21.64 -19.35
N THR A 561 -23.35 -21.46 -19.75
CA THR A 561 -22.33 -22.53 -19.78
C THR A 561 -21.27 -22.32 -18.70
N ALA A 562 -20.77 -23.43 -18.17
CA ALA A 562 -19.59 -23.46 -17.32
C ALA A 562 -18.34 -23.07 -18.10
N PHE A 563 -17.32 -22.57 -17.39
CA PHE A 563 -15.99 -22.35 -17.95
C PHE A 563 -15.26 -23.69 -18.11
N SER A 564 -14.44 -23.86 -19.15
CA SER A 564 -13.64 -25.07 -19.39
C SER A 564 -12.22 -24.74 -19.80
N THR A 565 -11.26 -25.52 -19.30
CA THR A 565 -9.82 -25.44 -19.60
C THR A 565 -9.31 -26.77 -20.17
N LYS A 566 -8.03 -26.85 -20.54
CA LYS A 566 -7.42 -28.07 -21.12
C LYS A 566 -7.45 -29.30 -20.20
N ASP A 567 -7.57 -29.08 -18.90
CA ASP A 567 -7.50 -30.05 -17.80
C ASP A 567 -8.85 -30.28 -17.10
N ARG A 568 -9.82 -29.35 -17.24
CA ARG A 568 -11.16 -29.47 -16.65
C ARG A 568 -12.23 -29.12 -17.69
N ASP A 569 -12.85 -30.17 -18.20
CA ASP A 569 -13.91 -30.08 -19.19
C ASP A 569 -15.29 -29.98 -18.52
N ASN A 570 -15.97 -28.86 -18.76
CA ASN A 570 -17.34 -28.60 -18.35
C ASN A 570 -18.19 -28.10 -19.54
N ASP A 571 -17.76 -28.31 -20.79
CA ASP A 571 -18.48 -27.82 -21.96
C ASP A 571 -19.70 -28.70 -22.32
N ARG A 572 -20.47 -28.36 -23.36
CA ARG A 572 -21.72 -29.08 -23.68
C ARG A 572 -21.51 -30.27 -24.62
N ARG A 573 -20.29 -30.50 -25.11
CA ARG A 573 -20.00 -31.48 -26.14
C ARG A 573 -19.90 -32.90 -25.57
N VAL A 574 -20.68 -33.83 -26.13
CA VAL A 574 -20.77 -35.21 -25.63
C VAL A 574 -19.44 -35.99 -25.74
N VAL A 575 -18.56 -35.62 -26.67
CA VAL A 575 -17.27 -36.30 -26.88
C VAL A 575 -16.17 -35.28 -27.21
N GLY A 576 -15.17 -35.16 -26.35
CA GLY A 576 -13.89 -34.48 -26.61
C GLY A 576 -13.93 -32.95 -26.45
N SER A 577 -13.17 -32.48 -25.46
CA SER A 577 -13.05 -31.09 -24.98
C SER A 577 -12.82 -30.02 -26.05
N CYS A 578 -13.70 -29.01 -26.07
CA CYS A 578 -13.57 -27.81 -26.89
C CYS A 578 -12.29 -27.03 -26.58
N ALA A 579 -11.90 -26.92 -25.31
CA ALA A 579 -10.67 -26.24 -24.89
C ALA A 579 -9.43 -26.88 -25.53
N ASN A 580 -9.35 -28.21 -25.53
CA ASN A 580 -8.25 -28.96 -26.14
C ASN A 580 -8.23 -28.89 -27.67
N ILE A 581 -9.39 -28.74 -28.32
CA ILE A 581 -9.50 -28.60 -29.78
C ILE A 581 -9.11 -27.19 -30.21
N TYR A 582 -9.70 -26.17 -29.59
CA TYR A 582 -9.60 -24.76 -29.99
C TYR A 582 -8.55 -23.94 -29.21
N LYS A 583 -7.71 -24.62 -28.42
CA LYS A 583 -6.45 -24.10 -27.83
C LYS A 583 -6.63 -22.79 -27.04
N GLY A 584 -7.62 -22.78 -26.17
CA GLY A 584 -7.90 -21.69 -25.22
C GLY A 584 -8.71 -22.19 -24.03
N ALA A 585 -9.24 -21.27 -23.22
CA ALA A 585 -10.19 -21.56 -22.16
C ALA A 585 -11.34 -20.55 -22.16
N TRP A 586 -12.57 -21.04 -22.10
CA TRP A 586 -13.78 -20.24 -22.32
C TRP A 586 -15.02 -20.93 -21.75
N TRP A 587 -16.15 -20.21 -21.74
CA TRP A 587 -17.48 -20.76 -21.48
C TRP A 587 -18.00 -21.58 -22.68
N TYR A 588 -17.29 -22.63 -23.07
CA TYR A 588 -17.57 -23.37 -24.32
C TYR A 588 -18.97 -24.01 -24.34
N THR A 589 -19.50 -24.15 -25.56
CA THR A 589 -20.79 -24.76 -25.91
C THR A 589 -20.53 -26.02 -26.73
N GLU A 590 -20.75 -25.99 -28.05
CA GLU A 590 -20.37 -27.05 -29.01
C GLU A 590 -19.80 -26.46 -30.33
N CYS A 591 -18.75 -25.65 -30.33
CA CYS A 591 -17.89 -25.24 -29.22
C CYS A 591 -17.94 -23.73 -28.95
N HIS A 592 -17.84 -22.88 -29.97
CA HIS A 592 -17.88 -21.44 -29.76
C HIS A 592 -18.23 -20.60 -30.98
N VAL A 593 -18.57 -19.34 -30.70
CA VAL A 593 -18.55 -18.22 -31.66
C VAL A 593 -17.52 -17.14 -31.28
N SER A 594 -17.02 -17.13 -30.04
CA SER A 594 -15.87 -16.32 -29.59
C SER A 594 -14.79 -17.18 -28.92
N ASN A 595 -13.51 -16.87 -29.11
CA ASN A 595 -12.39 -17.58 -28.49
C ASN A 595 -11.23 -16.60 -28.17
N LEU A 596 -11.50 -15.53 -27.41
CA LEU A 596 -10.53 -14.45 -27.18
C LEU A 596 -9.31 -14.90 -26.33
N ASN A 597 -9.44 -16.01 -25.62
CA ASN A 597 -8.38 -16.70 -24.89
C ASN A 597 -7.68 -17.79 -25.74
N GLY A 598 -7.90 -17.81 -27.05
CA GLY A 598 -7.21 -18.70 -27.99
C GLY A 598 -5.77 -18.28 -28.31
N LEU A 599 -5.16 -18.97 -29.27
CA LEU A 599 -3.79 -18.70 -29.73
C LEU A 599 -3.67 -17.33 -30.40
N TYR A 600 -2.55 -16.65 -30.19
CA TYR A 600 -2.28 -15.36 -30.81
C TYR A 600 -1.72 -15.53 -32.23
N LEU A 601 -2.61 -15.80 -33.21
CA LEU A 601 -2.23 -16.22 -34.57
C LEU A 601 -2.01 -15.07 -35.57
N ARG A 602 -1.95 -13.82 -35.08
CA ARG A 602 -1.51 -12.62 -35.82
C ARG A 602 -2.24 -12.38 -37.16
N GLY A 603 -3.57 -12.22 -37.11
CA GLY A 603 -4.41 -11.95 -38.28
C GLY A 603 -4.94 -13.22 -38.94
N ASN A 604 -4.91 -13.27 -40.28
CA ASN A 604 -5.42 -14.40 -41.07
C ASN A 604 -4.66 -15.71 -40.75
N HIS A 605 -5.38 -16.78 -40.42
CA HIS A 605 -4.80 -18.09 -40.12
C HIS A 605 -5.55 -19.25 -40.79
N SER A 606 -4.83 -20.28 -41.23
CA SER A 606 -5.37 -21.45 -41.93
C SER A 606 -6.00 -22.50 -41.02
N SER A 607 -5.55 -22.59 -39.75
CA SER A 607 -6.18 -23.44 -38.74
C SER A 607 -7.58 -22.96 -38.39
N PHE A 608 -8.52 -23.87 -38.12
CA PHE A 608 -9.92 -23.50 -37.88
C PHE A 608 -10.16 -23.05 -36.43
N ALA A 609 -10.65 -21.82 -36.25
CA ALA A 609 -11.26 -21.26 -35.02
C ALA A 609 -10.38 -21.17 -33.74
N ASN A 610 -9.17 -21.71 -33.76
CA ASN A 610 -8.26 -21.81 -32.59
C ASN A 610 -7.48 -20.53 -32.22
N GLY A 611 -7.61 -19.45 -32.99
CA GLY A 611 -7.02 -18.13 -32.67
C GLY A 611 -7.90 -17.25 -31.76
N VAL A 612 -7.45 -16.02 -31.48
CA VAL A 612 -8.22 -14.94 -30.79
C VAL A 612 -9.37 -14.49 -31.70
N ASN A 613 -10.45 -15.26 -31.78
CA ASN A 613 -11.52 -15.12 -32.77
C ASN A 613 -12.82 -14.51 -32.20
N TRP A 614 -13.53 -13.74 -33.03
CA TRP A 614 -14.89 -13.24 -32.78
C TRP A 614 -15.72 -13.32 -34.08
N ARG A 615 -16.59 -14.34 -34.16
CA ARG A 615 -17.22 -14.78 -35.41
C ARG A 615 -17.96 -13.68 -36.16
N SER A 616 -18.75 -12.87 -35.46
CA SER A 616 -19.60 -11.84 -36.08
C SER A 616 -18.83 -10.64 -36.65
N GLY A 617 -17.55 -10.48 -36.28
CA GLY A 617 -16.67 -9.46 -36.83
C GLY A 617 -15.81 -9.98 -37.98
N ARG A 618 -14.75 -10.75 -37.65
CA ARG A 618 -13.75 -11.23 -38.61
C ARG A 618 -13.77 -12.75 -38.86
N GLY A 619 -14.80 -13.45 -38.34
CA GLY A 619 -14.99 -14.89 -38.57
C GLY A 619 -14.19 -15.81 -37.64
N TYR A 620 -13.83 -16.99 -38.15
CA TYR A 620 -13.13 -18.06 -37.43
C TYR A 620 -11.67 -18.27 -37.88
N ASN A 621 -11.20 -17.48 -38.84
CA ASN A 621 -9.89 -17.61 -39.47
C ASN A 621 -9.09 -16.31 -39.36
N TYR A 622 -9.44 -15.45 -38.40
CA TYR A 622 -8.77 -14.18 -38.16
C TYR A 622 -8.60 -13.94 -36.65
N SER A 623 -7.36 -13.97 -36.19
CA SER A 623 -6.97 -13.68 -34.82
C SER A 623 -6.73 -12.18 -34.65
N TYR A 624 -7.50 -11.50 -33.79
CA TYR A 624 -7.34 -10.08 -33.51
C TYR A 624 -5.95 -9.74 -32.93
N LYS A 625 -5.55 -8.47 -33.10
CA LYS A 625 -4.30 -7.88 -32.62
C LYS A 625 -4.40 -7.47 -31.15
N ILE A 626 -5.49 -6.80 -30.80
CA ILE A 626 -5.83 -6.41 -29.42
C ILE A 626 -7.20 -6.98 -29.08
N SER A 627 -7.33 -7.51 -27.87
CA SER A 627 -8.59 -7.89 -27.25
C SER A 627 -8.57 -7.39 -25.81
N GLU A 628 -9.56 -6.62 -25.41
CA GLU A 628 -9.79 -6.24 -24.03
C GLU A 628 -11.22 -6.61 -23.62
N MET A 629 -11.36 -7.31 -22.48
CA MET A 629 -12.66 -7.56 -21.84
C MET A 629 -12.72 -6.73 -20.56
N LYS A 630 -13.75 -5.88 -20.44
CA LYS A 630 -13.86 -4.90 -19.35
C LYS A 630 -15.28 -4.74 -18.82
N ILE A 631 -15.41 -4.54 -17.52
CA ILE A 631 -16.71 -4.39 -16.81
C ILE A 631 -16.84 -3.03 -16.14
N ARG A 632 -18.06 -2.51 -16.04
CA ARG A 632 -18.39 -1.29 -15.29
C ARG A 632 -19.71 -1.48 -14.54
N PRO A 633 -19.81 -1.07 -13.26
CA PRO A 633 -21.09 -1.15 -12.55
C PRO A 633 -22.10 -0.21 -13.20
N GLN A 634 -23.32 -0.70 -13.41
CA GLN A 634 -24.44 0.16 -13.79
C GLN A 634 -24.97 0.88 -12.54
N SER A 635 -25.40 2.13 -12.70
CA SER A 635 -26.19 2.83 -11.68
C SER A 635 -27.53 2.12 -11.48
N GLU A 636 -27.93 1.92 -10.23
CA GLU A 636 -29.31 1.57 -9.90
C GLU A 636 -30.22 2.78 -10.24
N GLU A 637 -31.31 2.53 -10.99
CA GLU A 637 -32.37 3.51 -11.31
C GLU A 637 -33.46 3.55 -10.22
#